data_AF-A0A1G7JAP8-F1
#
_entry.id   AF-A0A1G7JAP8-F1
#
_cell.length_a   1.000
_cell.length_b   1.000
_cell.length_c   1.000
_cell.angle_alpha   90.00
_cell.angle_beta   90.00
_cell.angle_gamma   90.00
#
_symmetry.space_group_name_H-M   'P 1'
#
loop_
_entity.id
_entity.type
_entity.pdbx_description
1 polymer ?
#
loop_
_entity_poly.entity_id
_entity_poly.type
_entity_poly.pdbx_seq_one_letter_code
_entity_poly.pdbx_strand_id
1 'polypeptide(L)'
;MKKIYLLGLFIISVSLNAQVGIGTTDPNSLLDIPASNASSPSSTDGILIPRLDALPATDPSDSQHSMLIYLTTTSGVFSPGFHYWDKNVGVSGEWVPLSSEKGWSISGNDNTVNGTHFLGTTNSQDVDFRTNNVIRARLTQKGQLELIDDGKSIFIGEEAGENDDPTLDSKDHQSVYIGYHAGRTSTTGRDNVAVGFKSLTANTNGNFNTSIGDETMENNTTGEKNAAFGNDALRANTIGSNNTAIGQDAMTSNVAGDSNTAIGNVALSKNDGGDENTAIGESALEENVNGNNNTAIGKNAGNSIVSGSSNTIIGSFSDVTNGNDSNVVAIGKTATGKGNSSVAIGDTANALDVSSIAIGTNASTTNRSAIAIGESSDALEFGAIAIGRDSDASHSSSLAIGYNADATANNTTAMGYGSVASATRATAFGSTSKATANDTFSGGNGANASAAYATAIGTSSNASGQRSVAVGYSSASAGNDAVAFGRSAVASGANSTAVGDHTTASATKSVAFGHISNASGNFSMALGYNADADGANASAVGQNSIALADQSSAFGVYAEARGTTSTAIGANTEASGTNSTAIGNGATVSGNNEIVLGNNAVTKVTTAGSMRASNFVSNTTTYPDYVFEDFYTGTSEINSEYKFTSLEAAEAFVKENGHLPGVKSYEEVKSNDFELNITETSVKNLEKIEEQFLYIVTLNNKVKDQDQLISNLSEKAQKQEAEISELKVLVLQLLADKK
;
A
#
# COMPACT_ATOMS: atom_id res chain seq x y z
N MET A 1 -17.41 -16.43 171.28
CA MET A 1 -17.94 -15.49 172.29
C MET A 1 -17.83 -14.07 171.76
N LYS A 2 -18.93 -13.28 171.84
CA LYS A 2 -19.12 -11.83 171.55
C LYS A 2 -19.21 -11.45 170.04
N LYS A 3 -20.39 -11.04 169.50
CA LYS A 3 -21.16 -9.75 169.61
C LYS A 3 -20.50 -8.61 168.79
N ILE A 4 -21.11 -7.71 168.00
CA ILE A 4 -22.49 -7.43 167.52
C ILE A 4 -22.42 -6.14 166.60
N TYR A 5 -23.38 -5.96 165.67
CA TYR A 5 -23.95 -4.75 164.99
C TYR A 5 -23.12 -3.65 164.25
N LEU A 6 -23.58 -3.27 163.03
CA LEU A 6 -24.36 -2.04 162.66
C LEU A 6 -24.04 -1.56 161.21
N LEU A 7 -24.93 -1.75 160.21
CA LEU A 7 -25.88 -0.80 159.56
C LEU A 7 -25.25 0.42 158.83
N GLY A 8 -25.54 0.58 157.52
CA GLY A 8 -25.28 1.82 156.77
C GLY A 8 -25.51 1.75 155.24
N LEU A 9 -26.74 2.07 154.83
CA LEU A 9 -27.33 2.36 153.51
C LEU A 9 -26.47 2.99 152.38
N PHE A 10 -26.79 2.58 151.13
CA PHE A 10 -27.29 3.38 149.96
C PHE A 10 -26.52 3.39 148.61
N ILE A 11 -27.32 3.12 147.55
CA ILE A 11 -27.25 3.57 146.12
C ILE A 11 -26.12 2.96 145.28
N ILE A 12 -26.38 1.91 144.50
CA ILE A 12 -26.81 1.90 143.07
C ILE A 12 -25.92 2.75 142.14
N SER A 13 -24.97 2.07 141.48
CA SER A 13 -24.69 2.23 140.05
C SER A 13 -23.85 1.05 139.58
N VAL A 14 -24.37 0.34 138.57
CA VAL A 14 -23.68 -0.76 137.89
C VAL A 14 -22.79 -0.12 136.83
N SER A 15 -21.50 0.01 137.10
CA SER A 15 -20.52 0.47 136.12
C SER A 15 -19.97 -0.75 135.36
N LEU A 16 -20.61 -1.08 134.24
CA LEU A 16 -19.99 -1.90 133.20
C LEU A 16 -18.84 -1.09 132.60
N ASN A 17 -17.59 -1.45 132.94
CA ASN A 17 -16.43 -0.93 132.23
C ASN A 17 -16.36 -1.60 130.85
N ALA A 18 -17.02 -1.00 129.86
CA ALA A 18 -16.75 -1.28 128.46
C ALA A 18 -15.38 -0.67 128.12
N GLN A 19 -14.34 -1.51 128.21
CA GLN A 19 -12.99 -1.16 127.78
C GLN A 19 -12.95 -1.26 126.25
N VAL A 20 -12.88 -0.13 125.55
CA VAL A 20 -12.57 -0.08 124.11
C VAL A 20 -11.06 -0.19 123.94
N GLY A 21 -10.63 -1.21 123.18
CA GLY A 21 -9.26 -1.70 123.15
C GLY A 21 -8.25 -0.77 122.50
N ILE A 22 -7.18 -0.48 123.24
CA ILE A 22 -5.86 -0.14 122.70
C ILE A 22 -4.89 -1.13 123.35
N GLY A 23 -4.29 -2.05 122.58
CA GLY A 23 -3.29 -3.01 123.05
C GLY A 23 -3.71 -4.49 123.17
N THR A 24 -4.61 -4.99 122.32
CA THR A 24 -4.89 -6.44 122.18
C THR A 24 -4.61 -6.89 120.75
N THR A 25 -4.28 -8.16 120.55
CA THR A 25 -3.97 -8.75 119.24
C THR A 25 -5.21 -9.12 118.41
N ASP A 26 -6.43 -8.78 118.88
CA ASP A 26 -7.67 -9.14 118.17
C ASP A 26 -8.89 -8.22 118.46
N PRO A 27 -8.86 -6.91 118.14
CA PRO A 27 -10.03 -6.04 118.35
C PRO A 27 -10.92 -5.96 117.09
N ASN A 28 -12.17 -6.42 117.22
CA ASN A 28 -13.23 -6.32 116.21
C ASN A 28 -14.10 -5.04 116.36
N SER A 29 -13.51 -3.88 116.71
CA SER A 29 -14.25 -2.61 116.80
C SER A 29 -13.60 -1.51 115.96
N LEU A 30 -14.30 -1.01 114.93
CA LEU A 30 -13.92 0.21 114.23
C LEU A 30 -14.09 1.42 115.17
N LEU A 31 -13.07 2.28 115.24
CA LEU A 31 -13.16 3.59 115.88
C LEU A 31 -13.90 4.54 114.92
N ASP A 32 -15.19 4.77 115.17
CA ASP A 32 -16.02 5.73 114.44
C ASP A 32 -16.22 6.98 115.31
N ILE A 33 -15.69 8.12 114.86
CA ILE A 33 -15.90 9.43 115.51
C ILE A 33 -16.71 10.31 114.55
N PRO A 34 -18.05 10.27 114.62
CA PRO A 34 -18.90 11.08 113.76
C PRO A 34 -18.75 12.57 114.10
N ALA A 35 -18.78 13.43 113.09
CA ALA A 35 -18.81 14.86 113.30
C ALA A 35 -20.10 15.27 114.02
N SER A 36 -20.03 16.27 114.90
CA SER A 36 -21.22 16.82 115.59
C SER A 36 -22.24 17.40 114.59
N ASN A 37 -21.78 17.85 113.42
CA ASN A 37 -22.60 18.16 112.24
C ASN A 37 -21.85 17.80 110.95
N ALA A 38 -22.37 16.83 110.20
CA ALA A 38 -21.75 16.37 108.95
C ALA A 38 -21.63 17.45 107.85
N SER A 39 -22.46 18.50 107.91
CA SER A 39 -22.50 19.58 106.92
C SER A 39 -21.58 20.76 107.27
N SER A 40 -21.12 20.85 108.52
CA SER A 40 -20.21 21.87 109.03
C SER A 40 -19.57 21.40 110.36
N PRO A 41 -18.54 20.53 110.29
CA PRO A 41 -17.89 19.99 111.48
C PRO A 41 -17.29 21.11 112.36
N SER A 42 -17.39 20.94 113.67
CA SER A 42 -16.69 21.77 114.67
C SER A 42 -15.16 21.55 114.58
N SER A 43 -14.36 22.51 115.03
CA SER A 43 -12.90 22.35 115.15
C SER A 43 -12.48 21.27 116.17
N THR A 44 -13.43 20.77 116.97
CA THR A 44 -13.24 19.65 117.90
C THR A 44 -13.76 18.30 117.36
N ASP A 45 -14.36 18.29 116.17
CA ASP A 45 -14.90 17.08 115.56
C ASP A 45 -13.81 16.34 114.79
N GLY A 46 -13.50 15.11 115.21
CA GLY A 46 -12.51 14.23 114.57
C GLY A 46 -11.40 13.76 115.50
N ILE A 47 -10.43 13.02 114.93
CA ILE A 47 -9.21 12.61 115.63
C ILE A 47 -8.11 13.64 115.34
N LEU A 48 -7.54 14.23 116.39
CA LEU A 48 -6.30 14.99 116.27
C LEU A 48 -5.14 14.01 116.11
N ILE A 49 -4.72 13.83 114.87
CA ILE A 49 -3.52 13.07 114.52
C ILE A 49 -2.27 13.91 114.89
N PRO A 50 -1.19 13.29 115.41
CA PRO A 50 0.02 14.02 115.81
C PRO A 50 0.51 14.97 114.72
N ARG A 51 0.64 16.24 115.07
CA ARG A 51 1.15 17.29 114.18
C ARG A 51 2.65 17.43 114.40
N LEU A 52 3.42 17.34 113.32
CA LEU A 52 4.87 17.48 113.37
C LEU A 52 5.28 18.66 112.49
N ASP A 53 6.11 19.56 113.02
CA ASP A 53 6.68 20.67 112.27
C ASP A 53 7.94 20.22 111.48
N ALA A 54 8.57 19.13 111.92
CA ALA A 54 9.65 18.45 111.20
C ALA A 54 9.59 16.94 111.48
N LEU A 55 10.01 16.14 110.50
CA LEU A 55 10.16 14.70 110.69
C LEU A 55 11.33 14.40 111.64
N PRO A 56 11.23 13.33 112.46
CA PRO A 56 12.28 13.00 113.42
C PRO A 56 13.60 12.68 112.70
N ALA A 57 14.72 13.14 113.27
CA ALA A 57 16.06 12.91 112.71
C ALA A 57 16.52 11.44 112.74
N THR A 58 15.75 10.58 113.40
CA THR A 58 15.92 9.13 113.42
C THR A 58 14.63 8.51 112.92
N ASP A 59 14.73 7.62 111.94
CA ASP A 59 13.58 6.97 111.33
C ASP A 59 12.78 6.17 112.38
N PRO A 60 11.44 6.20 112.32
CA PRO A 60 10.60 5.40 113.20
C PRO A 60 10.90 3.90 113.13
N SER A 61 10.78 3.21 114.26
CA SER A 61 11.02 1.77 114.37
C SER A 61 9.89 0.93 113.77
N ASP A 62 10.09 -0.38 113.63
CA ASP A 62 9.09 -1.31 113.09
C ASP A 62 7.76 -1.27 113.87
N SER A 63 7.80 -0.96 115.17
CA SER A 63 6.60 -0.80 116.00
C SER A 63 5.73 0.40 115.61
N GLN A 64 6.27 1.32 114.80
CA GLN A 64 5.61 2.52 114.31
C GLN A 64 5.18 2.40 112.84
N HIS A 65 5.22 1.18 112.28
CA HIS A 65 4.66 0.91 110.95
C HIS A 65 3.18 1.34 110.88
N SER A 66 2.81 2.03 109.81
CA SER A 66 1.51 2.65 109.58
C SER A 66 1.15 3.81 110.53
N MET A 67 2.13 4.37 111.26
CA MET A 67 1.90 5.56 112.09
C MET A 67 1.58 6.76 111.23
N LEU A 68 0.34 7.27 111.35
CA LEU A 68 -0.14 8.46 110.64
C LEU A 68 0.19 9.74 111.44
N ILE A 69 0.79 10.71 110.77
CA ILE A 69 1.08 12.06 111.28
C ILE A 69 0.55 13.10 110.29
N TYR A 70 0.35 14.32 110.77
CA TYR A 70 0.10 15.47 109.90
C TYR A 70 1.31 16.41 109.97
N LEU A 71 2.06 16.49 108.87
CA LEU A 71 3.18 17.41 108.78
C LEU A 71 2.64 18.83 108.55
N THR A 72 3.01 19.78 109.40
CA THR A 72 2.43 21.15 109.37
C THR A 72 3.24 22.09 108.49
N THR A 73 4.51 21.81 108.30
CA THR A 73 5.47 22.59 107.49
C THR A 73 6.33 21.65 106.66
N THR A 74 6.90 22.16 105.56
CA THR A 74 7.79 21.36 104.71
C THR A 74 9.00 20.87 105.50
N SER A 75 9.27 19.56 105.48
CA SER A 75 10.43 18.94 106.14
C SER A 75 11.18 18.09 105.12
N GLY A 76 12.36 18.54 104.70
CA GLY A 76 13.09 17.92 103.58
C GLY A 76 12.28 17.97 102.28
N VAL A 77 12.00 16.80 101.70
CA VAL A 77 11.20 16.64 100.47
C VAL A 77 9.69 16.49 100.73
N PHE A 78 9.25 16.39 101.99
CA PHE A 78 7.86 16.15 102.36
C PHE A 78 7.10 17.48 102.54
N SER A 79 5.98 17.63 101.83
CA SER A 79 5.08 18.78 101.92
C SER A 79 4.16 18.67 103.14
N PRO A 80 3.54 19.78 103.60
CA PRO A 80 2.53 19.71 104.66
C PRO A 80 1.35 18.81 104.27
N GLY A 81 0.92 17.92 105.16
CA GLY A 81 -0.19 17.00 104.90
C GLY A 81 -0.15 15.72 105.74
N PHE A 82 -1.14 14.86 105.56
CA PHE A 82 -1.18 13.54 106.20
C PHE A 82 -0.13 12.60 105.59
N HIS A 83 0.72 12.03 106.43
CA HIS A 83 1.76 11.05 106.05
C HIS A 83 1.71 9.86 107.00
N TYR A 84 1.89 8.64 106.50
CA TYR A 84 2.08 7.48 107.35
C TYR A 84 3.47 6.88 107.18
N TRP A 85 4.03 6.31 108.24
CA TRP A 85 5.31 5.60 108.17
C TRP A 85 5.11 4.23 107.55
N ASP A 86 5.76 3.94 106.41
CA ASP A 86 5.76 2.62 105.79
C ASP A 86 7.17 2.03 105.81
N LYS A 87 7.36 1.03 106.67
CA LYS A 87 8.63 0.29 106.79
C LYS A 87 8.97 -0.53 105.53
N ASN A 88 7.98 -0.88 104.72
CA ASN A 88 8.14 -1.78 103.59
C ASN A 88 8.46 -1.05 102.28
N VAL A 89 8.44 0.29 102.29
CA VAL A 89 8.81 1.14 101.16
C VAL A 89 10.25 1.63 101.34
N GLY A 90 11.08 1.47 100.31
CA GLY A 90 12.51 1.81 100.35
C GLY A 90 13.37 0.79 101.14
N VAL A 91 14.65 1.12 101.35
CA VAL A 91 15.64 0.20 101.97
C VAL A 91 15.66 0.29 103.50
N SER A 92 15.11 1.36 104.08
CA SER A 92 15.07 1.61 105.54
C SER A 92 13.67 1.96 106.08
N GLY A 93 12.64 1.98 105.25
CA GLY A 93 11.32 2.55 105.56
C GLY A 93 11.26 4.03 105.19
N GLU A 94 10.08 4.51 104.79
CA GLU A 94 9.87 5.89 104.34
C GLU A 94 8.53 6.45 104.85
N TRP A 95 8.44 7.79 104.92
CA TRP A 95 7.17 8.47 105.17
C TRP A 95 6.39 8.60 103.85
N VAL A 96 5.15 8.13 103.82
CA VAL A 96 4.30 8.08 102.61
C VAL A 96 3.11 9.05 102.74
N PRO A 97 2.89 9.99 101.80
CA PRO A 97 1.76 10.92 101.85
C PRO A 97 0.43 10.25 101.51
N LEU A 98 -0.65 10.64 102.19
CA LEU A 98 -2.04 10.38 101.79
C LEU A 98 -2.50 11.48 100.82
N SER A 99 -2.31 11.26 99.51
CA SER A 99 -2.72 12.21 98.46
C SER A 99 -4.11 11.89 97.90
N SER A 100 -4.75 12.91 97.30
CA SER A 100 -6.06 12.80 96.62
C SER A 100 -5.95 12.51 95.12
N GLU A 101 -4.78 12.13 94.62
CA GLU A 101 -4.57 11.99 93.18
C GLU A 101 -5.25 10.72 92.65
N LYS A 102 -6.33 10.90 91.87
CA LYS A 102 -6.96 9.84 91.10
C LYS A 102 -6.10 9.58 89.86
N GLY A 103 -5.24 8.57 89.91
CA GLY A 103 -4.62 8.02 88.71
C GLY A 103 -5.67 7.54 87.70
N TRP A 104 -5.24 7.23 86.47
CA TRP A 104 -6.11 6.55 85.51
C TRP A 104 -6.57 5.19 86.04
N SER A 105 -7.88 5.01 86.20
CA SER A 105 -8.42 3.71 86.60
C SER A 105 -8.19 2.68 85.48
N ILE A 106 -7.84 1.45 85.87
CA ILE A 106 -7.76 0.30 84.96
C ILE A 106 -9.11 -0.05 84.31
N SER A 107 -10.22 0.40 84.90
CA SER A 107 -11.56 0.24 84.37
C SER A 107 -12.01 1.40 83.47
N GLY A 108 -11.16 2.42 83.27
CA GLY A 108 -11.53 3.68 82.63
C GLY A 108 -12.11 4.72 83.61
N ASN A 109 -12.07 5.99 83.20
CA ASN A 109 -12.54 7.13 83.97
C ASN A 109 -13.81 7.72 83.32
N ASP A 110 -14.91 7.83 84.06
CA ASP A 110 -16.11 8.56 83.62
C ASP A 110 -15.92 10.09 83.80
N ASN A 111 -16.52 10.89 82.91
CA ASN A 111 -16.57 12.37 82.99
C ASN A 111 -15.19 13.09 82.97
N THR A 112 -14.27 12.70 82.07
CA THR A 112 -12.94 13.32 81.96
C THR A 112 -12.99 14.81 81.59
N VAL A 113 -12.22 15.63 82.31
CA VAL A 113 -12.02 17.08 82.04
C VAL A 113 -10.69 17.31 81.31
N ASN A 114 -10.76 17.98 80.15
CA ASN A 114 -9.58 18.35 79.34
C ASN A 114 -8.59 19.22 80.15
N GLY A 115 -7.29 18.92 80.07
CA GLY A 115 -6.21 19.59 80.82
C GLY A 115 -6.04 19.14 82.28
N THR A 116 -7.00 18.41 82.86
CA THR A 116 -6.88 17.81 84.21
C THR A 116 -6.64 16.30 84.15
N HIS A 117 -7.33 15.61 83.25
CA HIS A 117 -7.23 14.17 83.10
C HIS A 117 -6.57 13.85 81.76
N PHE A 118 -5.30 13.48 81.79
CA PHE A 118 -4.55 13.08 80.61
C PHE A 118 -3.57 11.97 80.99
N LEU A 119 -3.25 11.09 80.04
CA LEU A 119 -2.21 10.08 80.21
C LEU A 119 -0.91 10.70 79.69
N GLY A 120 -0.11 11.27 80.59
CA GLY A 120 1.16 11.90 80.24
C GLY A 120 1.77 12.73 81.37
N THR A 121 2.62 13.69 81.02
CA THR A 121 3.40 14.53 81.95
C THR A 121 3.06 16.02 81.81
N THR A 122 3.15 16.80 82.89
CA THR A 122 3.10 18.29 82.86
C THR A 122 4.48 18.94 82.87
N ASN A 123 5.50 18.19 83.27
CA ASN A 123 6.90 18.58 83.17
C ASN A 123 7.42 18.08 81.82
N SER A 124 8.30 18.82 81.15
CA SER A 124 8.85 18.49 79.83
C SER A 124 9.69 17.21 79.83
N GLN A 125 9.02 16.08 80.03
CA GLN A 125 9.54 14.72 80.13
C GLN A 125 8.70 13.87 79.20
N ASP A 126 9.33 12.93 78.52
CA ASP A 126 8.66 12.05 77.58
C ASP A 126 7.76 11.04 78.32
N VAL A 127 6.72 10.54 77.65
CA VAL A 127 5.83 9.52 78.19
C VAL A 127 6.25 8.15 77.69
N ASP A 128 6.73 7.30 78.59
CA ASP A 128 7.30 5.99 78.27
C ASP A 128 6.34 4.84 78.60
N PHE A 129 6.08 4.00 77.62
CA PHE A 129 5.37 2.73 77.77
C PHE A 129 6.40 1.60 77.91
N ARG A 130 6.35 0.86 79.02
CA ARG A 130 7.36 -0.14 79.38
C ARG A 130 6.77 -1.53 79.61
N THR A 131 7.56 -2.55 79.28
CA THR A 131 7.35 -3.95 79.72
C THR A 131 8.63 -4.44 80.39
N ASN A 132 8.53 -5.08 81.56
CA ASN A 132 9.70 -5.51 82.35
C ASN A 132 10.76 -4.40 82.56
N ASN A 133 10.30 -3.15 82.76
CA ASN A 133 11.13 -1.95 82.88
C ASN A 133 11.98 -1.59 81.63
N VAL A 134 11.72 -2.24 80.49
CA VAL A 134 12.29 -1.88 79.18
C VAL A 134 11.29 -0.98 78.45
N ILE A 135 11.77 0.10 77.86
CA ILE A 135 10.92 1.02 77.08
C ILE A 135 10.59 0.35 75.75
N ARG A 136 9.30 0.28 75.43
CA ARG A 136 8.78 -0.31 74.19
C ARG A 136 8.15 0.73 73.28
N ALA A 137 7.56 1.79 73.86
CA ALA A 137 7.13 2.95 73.12
C ALA A 137 7.35 4.24 73.92
N ARG A 138 7.52 5.37 73.25
CA ARG A 138 7.74 6.68 73.86
C ARG A 138 7.03 7.77 73.08
N LEU A 139 6.26 8.62 73.76
CA LEU A 139 5.79 9.89 73.21
C LEU A 139 6.74 11.01 73.63
N THR A 140 7.51 11.54 72.69
CA THR A 140 8.54 12.55 72.98
C THR A 140 7.97 13.95 73.10
N GLN A 141 8.73 14.86 73.72
CA GLN A 141 8.45 16.30 73.74
C GLN A 141 8.34 16.95 72.36
N LYS A 142 8.84 16.29 71.30
CA LYS A 142 8.70 16.76 69.92
C LYS A 142 7.41 16.27 69.24
N GLY A 143 6.58 15.51 69.95
CA GLY A 143 5.35 14.92 69.43
C GLY A 143 5.58 13.65 68.59
N GLN A 144 6.71 12.97 68.78
CA GLN A 144 7.02 11.73 68.08
C GLN A 144 6.54 10.53 68.90
N LEU A 145 5.89 9.56 68.26
CA LEU A 145 5.69 8.22 68.84
C LEU A 145 6.85 7.34 68.36
N GLU A 146 7.78 7.06 69.26
CA GLU A 146 8.88 6.14 69.03
C GLU A 146 8.44 4.75 69.45
N LEU A 147 8.51 3.77 68.55
CA LEU A 147 8.49 2.35 68.91
C LEU A 147 9.93 1.91 69.04
N ILE A 148 10.28 1.46 70.24
CA ILE A 148 11.67 1.16 70.59
C ILE A 148 11.84 -0.34 70.53
N ASP A 149 12.47 -0.76 69.45
CA ASP A 149 12.91 -2.11 69.18
C ASP A 149 14.42 -2.11 68.92
N ASP A 150 15.11 -3.18 69.30
CA ASP A 150 16.57 -3.33 69.22
C ASP A 150 17.12 -3.44 67.78
N GLY A 151 16.25 -3.47 66.76
CA GLY A 151 16.58 -3.45 65.33
C GLY A 151 16.13 -2.22 64.52
N LYS A 152 15.61 -1.14 65.15
CA LYS A 152 15.04 0.08 64.51
C LYS A 152 13.80 -0.12 63.62
N SER A 153 13.12 -1.25 63.77
CA SER A 153 11.88 -1.54 63.05
C SER A 153 10.66 -0.89 63.73
N ILE A 154 9.56 -0.74 62.98
CA ILE A 154 8.25 -0.24 63.46
C ILE A 154 7.24 -1.37 63.31
N PHE A 155 6.78 -1.93 64.42
CA PHE A 155 5.77 -3.01 64.44
C PHE A 155 4.48 -2.56 65.12
N ILE A 156 3.37 -2.57 64.39
CA ILE A 156 2.06 -2.14 64.87
C ILE A 156 0.99 -3.13 64.40
N GLY A 157 0.50 -3.97 65.31
CA GLY A 157 -0.50 -4.98 65.00
C GLY A 157 -0.22 -6.28 65.76
N GLU A 158 -1.22 -7.14 65.86
CA GLU A 158 -1.03 -8.46 66.47
C GLU A 158 -0.06 -9.29 65.61
N GLU A 159 1.02 -9.75 66.23
CA GLU A 159 2.10 -10.54 65.63
C GLU A 159 2.76 -9.88 64.40
N ALA A 160 2.74 -8.54 64.32
CA ALA A 160 3.54 -7.82 63.34
C ALA A 160 5.03 -7.95 63.70
N GLY A 161 5.85 -8.50 62.79
CA GLY A 161 7.28 -8.74 63.03
C GLY A 161 7.60 -9.75 64.14
N GLU A 162 6.69 -10.66 64.50
CA GLU A 162 6.83 -11.58 65.65
C GLU A 162 8.14 -12.38 65.68
N ASN A 163 8.61 -12.85 64.51
CA ASN A 163 9.83 -13.66 64.41
C ASN A 163 11.09 -12.84 64.10
N ASP A 164 11.03 -11.50 64.14
CA ASP A 164 12.21 -10.66 63.89
C ASP A 164 13.28 -10.97 64.93
N ASP A 165 14.47 -11.38 64.47
CA ASP A 165 15.57 -11.73 65.36
C ASP A 165 16.72 -10.72 65.18
N PRO A 166 16.73 -9.63 65.97
CA PRO A 166 17.72 -8.55 65.91
C PRO A 166 19.15 -9.03 66.26
N THR A 167 19.32 -10.28 66.69
CA THR A 167 20.61 -10.85 67.12
C THR A 167 21.32 -11.66 66.04
N LEU A 168 20.63 -12.02 64.96
CA LEU A 168 21.14 -12.92 63.91
C LEU A 168 21.92 -12.22 62.78
N ASP A 169 21.86 -10.90 62.64
CA ASP A 169 22.75 -10.11 61.77
C ASP A 169 23.25 -8.84 62.48
N SER A 170 24.44 -8.40 62.11
CA SER A 170 25.14 -7.18 62.54
C SER A 170 24.49 -5.85 62.10
N LYS A 171 23.24 -5.87 61.64
CA LYS A 171 22.58 -4.73 60.96
C LYS A 171 21.19 -4.48 61.50
N ASP A 172 20.84 -3.21 61.66
CA ASP A 172 19.48 -2.77 61.98
C ASP A 172 18.51 -3.29 60.88
N HIS A 173 17.44 -3.98 61.27
CA HIS A 173 16.45 -4.55 60.35
C HIS A 173 15.50 -3.52 59.70
N GLN A 174 15.42 -2.29 60.24
CA GLN A 174 14.83 -1.07 59.61
C GLN A 174 13.52 -1.29 58.82
N SER A 175 12.64 -2.17 59.29
CA SER A 175 11.41 -2.53 58.57
C SER A 175 10.18 -1.89 59.20
N VAL A 176 9.12 -1.68 58.42
CA VAL A 176 7.85 -1.09 58.87
C VAL A 176 6.73 -2.10 58.64
N TYR A 177 6.27 -2.76 59.69
CA TYR A 177 5.16 -3.71 59.65
C TYR A 177 3.95 -3.20 60.42
N ILE A 178 2.84 -2.98 59.71
CA ILE A 178 1.61 -2.41 60.26
C ILE A 178 0.41 -3.24 59.80
N GLY A 179 -0.21 -3.98 60.72
CA GLY A 179 -1.37 -4.83 60.45
C GLY A 179 -1.25 -6.20 61.13
N TYR A 180 -2.35 -6.95 61.17
CA TYR A 180 -2.39 -8.31 61.69
C TYR A 180 -1.48 -9.22 60.85
N HIS A 181 -0.51 -9.89 61.48
CA HIS A 181 0.51 -10.75 60.85
C HIS A 181 1.37 -10.09 59.76
N ALA A 182 1.48 -8.76 59.74
CA ALA A 182 2.36 -8.08 58.80
C ALA A 182 3.84 -8.47 59.07
N GLY A 183 4.52 -9.04 58.07
CA GLY A 183 5.92 -9.47 58.20
C GLY A 183 6.19 -10.54 59.27
N ARG A 184 5.16 -11.29 59.71
CA ARG A 184 5.19 -12.19 60.88
C ARG A 184 6.41 -13.12 60.93
N THR A 185 6.75 -13.79 59.83
CA THR A 185 7.83 -14.79 59.84
C THR A 185 9.22 -14.23 59.53
N SER A 186 9.35 -12.91 59.33
CA SER A 186 10.62 -12.27 58.95
C SER A 186 11.64 -12.48 60.05
N THR A 187 12.74 -13.20 59.77
CA THR A 187 13.79 -13.45 60.77
C THR A 187 14.99 -12.53 60.61
N THR A 188 15.43 -12.28 59.36
CA THR A 188 16.55 -11.35 59.06
C THR A 188 16.26 -10.45 57.85
N GLY A 189 15.00 -10.40 57.41
CA GLY A 189 14.59 -9.54 56.29
C GLY A 189 14.67 -8.07 56.72
N ARG A 190 15.36 -7.24 55.94
CA ARG A 190 15.57 -5.81 56.25
C ARG A 190 15.03 -4.89 55.18
N ASP A 191 14.85 -3.62 55.57
CA ASP A 191 14.43 -2.54 54.70
C ASP A 191 13.07 -2.82 54.01
N ASN A 192 12.18 -3.55 54.69
CA ASN A 192 10.88 -3.94 54.16
C ASN A 192 9.77 -3.01 54.69
N VAL A 193 8.74 -2.77 53.88
CA VAL A 193 7.50 -2.11 54.27
C VAL A 193 6.35 -3.09 54.06
N ALA A 194 5.61 -3.44 55.11
CA ALA A 194 4.42 -4.28 55.03
C ALA A 194 3.26 -3.59 55.76
N VAL A 195 2.25 -3.13 55.02
CA VAL A 195 1.09 -2.42 55.59
C VAL A 195 -0.19 -3.08 55.10
N GLY A 196 -0.93 -3.72 56.00
CA GLY A 196 -2.17 -4.43 55.68
C GLY A 196 -2.33 -5.75 56.44
N PHE A 197 -3.51 -6.35 56.33
CA PHE A 197 -3.78 -7.66 56.89
C PHE A 197 -2.96 -8.71 56.12
N LYS A 198 -2.13 -9.47 56.85
CA LYS A 198 -1.21 -10.49 56.34
C LYS A 198 -0.30 -10.03 55.17
N SER A 199 0.08 -8.77 55.16
CA SER A 199 1.05 -8.28 54.18
C SER A 199 2.44 -8.85 54.48
N LEU A 200 3.10 -9.43 53.48
CA LEU A 200 4.46 -9.99 53.57
C LEU A 200 4.63 -11.08 54.66
N THR A 201 3.59 -11.84 54.97
CA THR A 201 3.56 -12.74 56.14
C THR A 201 4.64 -13.81 56.14
N ALA A 202 4.93 -14.46 54.99
CA ALA A 202 5.86 -15.59 54.89
C ALA A 202 7.33 -15.20 54.62
N ASN A 203 7.68 -13.91 54.62
CA ASN A 203 9.05 -13.47 54.36
C ASN A 203 9.96 -13.98 55.46
N THR A 204 11.10 -14.59 55.10
CA THR A 204 12.10 -15.06 56.07
C THR A 204 13.34 -14.17 56.03
N ASN A 205 13.90 -13.96 54.83
CA ASN A 205 15.17 -13.23 54.62
C ASN A 205 15.14 -12.31 53.39
N GLY A 206 13.99 -12.15 52.72
CA GLY A 206 13.84 -11.22 51.59
C GLY A 206 13.95 -9.76 52.06
N ASN A 207 14.61 -8.94 51.26
CA ASN A 207 14.96 -7.55 51.60
C ASN A 207 14.36 -6.56 50.60
N PHE A 208 14.21 -5.29 51.03
CA PHE A 208 13.79 -4.17 50.17
C PHE A 208 12.42 -4.36 49.51
N ASN A 209 11.51 -5.09 50.15
CA ASN A 209 10.16 -5.31 49.66
C ASN A 209 9.20 -4.22 50.17
N THR A 210 8.33 -3.69 49.32
CA THR A 210 7.24 -2.77 49.69
C THR A 210 5.90 -3.41 49.40
N SER A 211 5.14 -3.76 50.42
CA SER A 211 3.90 -4.54 50.35
C SER A 211 2.77 -3.79 51.05
N ILE A 212 1.82 -3.23 50.31
CA ILE A 212 0.73 -2.42 50.86
C ILE A 212 -0.62 -2.92 50.37
N GLY A 213 -1.42 -3.44 51.29
CA GLY A 213 -2.76 -3.97 51.04
C GLY A 213 -2.98 -5.33 51.68
N ASP A 214 -4.18 -5.85 51.48
CA ASP A 214 -4.65 -7.12 52.05
C ASP A 214 -4.01 -8.31 51.31
N GLU A 215 -3.38 -9.23 52.07
CA GLU A 215 -2.73 -10.45 51.57
C GLU A 215 -1.69 -10.20 50.45
N THR A 216 -1.11 -9.00 50.42
CA THR A 216 -0.02 -8.65 49.50
C THR A 216 1.27 -9.37 49.84
N MET A 217 1.92 -9.99 48.85
CA MET A 217 3.13 -10.81 49.03
C MET A 217 3.02 -11.87 50.16
N GLU A 218 1.83 -12.41 50.44
CA GLU A 218 1.59 -13.32 51.59
C GLU A 218 2.60 -14.47 51.64
N ASN A 219 2.95 -15.07 50.50
CA ASN A 219 3.84 -16.24 50.40
C ASN A 219 5.31 -15.91 50.07
N ASN A 220 5.71 -14.64 50.00
CA ASN A 220 7.09 -14.26 49.63
C ASN A 220 8.05 -14.74 50.69
N THR A 221 8.95 -15.70 50.39
CA THR A 221 9.90 -16.23 51.37
C THR A 221 11.25 -15.51 51.30
N THR A 222 11.87 -15.46 50.12
CA THR A 222 13.23 -14.92 49.93
C THR A 222 13.34 -13.91 48.79
N GLY A 223 12.27 -13.66 48.04
CA GLY A 223 12.25 -12.66 46.99
C GLY A 223 12.60 -11.27 47.52
N GLU A 224 13.36 -10.50 46.74
CA GLU A 224 13.84 -9.17 47.11
C GLU A 224 13.44 -8.09 46.10
N LYS A 225 13.40 -6.83 46.56
CA LYS A 225 13.14 -5.64 45.74
C LYS A 225 11.80 -5.67 45.02
N ASN A 226 10.79 -6.31 45.62
CA ASN A 226 9.44 -6.35 45.08
C ASN A 226 8.61 -5.17 45.60
N ALA A 227 7.71 -4.64 44.78
CA ALA A 227 6.77 -3.59 45.14
C ALA A 227 5.34 -4.03 44.81
N ALA A 228 4.49 -4.25 45.81
CA ALA A 228 3.11 -4.69 45.67
C ALA A 228 2.13 -3.71 46.34
N PHE A 229 1.10 -3.30 45.61
CA PHE A 229 0.06 -2.40 46.09
C PHE A 229 -1.32 -2.89 45.59
N GLY A 230 -2.21 -3.32 46.49
CA GLY A 230 -3.53 -3.84 46.11
C GLY A 230 -4.02 -4.95 47.05
N ASN A 231 -5.18 -5.55 46.78
CA ASN A 231 -5.56 -6.81 47.42
C ASN A 231 -5.00 -7.96 46.57
N ASP A 232 -4.39 -8.96 47.20
CA ASP A 232 -3.77 -10.14 46.56
C ASP A 232 -2.68 -9.84 45.52
N ALA A 233 -2.15 -8.61 45.50
CA ALA A 233 -1.05 -8.25 44.62
C ALA A 233 0.20 -9.07 44.99
N LEU A 234 0.73 -9.80 44.02
CA LEU A 234 1.94 -10.62 44.15
C LEU A 234 1.84 -11.73 45.23
N ARG A 235 0.62 -12.21 45.56
CA ARG A 235 0.34 -13.10 46.70
C ARG A 235 1.13 -14.41 46.71
N ALA A 236 1.26 -15.10 45.57
CA ALA A 236 1.93 -16.40 45.48
C ALA A 236 3.46 -16.34 45.30
N ASN A 237 4.06 -15.15 45.23
CA ASN A 237 5.51 -15.02 45.03
C ASN A 237 6.25 -15.72 46.14
N THR A 238 7.26 -16.54 45.81
CA THR A 238 8.07 -17.24 46.82
C THR A 238 9.51 -16.73 46.77
N ILE A 239 10.12 -16.77 45.57
CA ILE A 239 11.52 -16.42 45.36
C ILE A 239 11.74 -15.31 44.32
N GLY A 240 10.71 -14.96 43.53
CA GLY A 240 10.82 -13.95 42.48
C GLY A 240 11.21 -12.57 43.02
N SER A 241 12.01 -11.83 42.27
CA SER A 241 12.64 -10.58 42.67
C SER A 241 12.49 -9.48 41.62
N ASN A 242 12.58 -8.22 42.05
CA ASN A 242 12.47 -7.03 41.21
C ASN A 242 11.11 -6.88 40.50
N ASN A 243 10.03 -7.41 41.08
CA ASN A 243 8.69 -7.30 40.52
C ASN A 243 7.93 -6.06 41.03
N THR A 244 7.15 -5.41 40.17
CA THR A 244 6.25 -4.30 40.54
C THR A 244 4.80 -4.67 40.22
N ALA A 245 3.96 -4.92 41.21
CA ALA A 245 2.54 -5.25 41.07
C ALA A 245 1.66 -4.15 41.70
N ILE A 246 0.81 -3.49 40.90
CA ILE A 246 -0.09 -2.43 41.36
C ILE A 246 -1.49 -2.70 40.82
N GLY A 247 -2.43 -3.03 41.71
CA GLY A 247 -3.80 -3.38 41.37
C GLY A 247 -4.28 -4.60 42.14
N GLN A 248 -5.59 -4.76 42.25
CA GLN A 248 -6.17 -5.98 42.80
C GLN A 248 -5.84 -7.15 41.86
N ASP A 249 -5.36 -8.25 42.42
CA ASP A 249 -4.98 -9.48 41.72
C ASP A 249 -3.85 -9.33 40.67
N ALA A 250 -3.05 -8.27 40.76
CA ALA A 250 -1.88 -8.09 39.90
C ALA A 250 -0.80 -9.12 40.28
N MET A 251 -0.35 -9.95 39.32
CA MET A 251 0.63 -11.03 39.52
C MET A 251 0.31 -12.04 40.65
N THR A 252 -0.96 -12.34 40.91
CA THR A 252 -1.36 -13.21 42.05
C THR A 252 -0.72 -14.60 42.04
N SER A 253 -0.42 -15.17 40.86
CA SER A 253 0.15 -16.52 40.71
C SER A 253 1.66 -16.56 40.51
N ASN A 254 2.37 -15.42 40.48
CA ASN A 254 3.82 -15.40 40.25
C ASN A 254 4.53 -16.21 41.32
N VAL A 255 5.24 -17.30 40.98
CA VAL A 255 5.97 -18.11 41.98
C VAL A 255 7.45 -17.70 42.02
N ALA A 256 8.09 -17.70 40.85
CA ALA A 256 9.54 -17.47 40.71
C ALA A 256 9.93 -16.44 39.64
N GLY A 257 8.97 -15.87 38.91
CA GLY A 257 9.26 -14.92 37.83
C GLY A 257 9.92 -13.65 38.35
N ASP A 258 10.92 -13.16 37.63
CA ASP A 258 11.75 -12.01 37.97
C ASP A 258 11.48 -10.81 37.03
N SER A 259 11.70 -9.61 37.57
CA SER A 259 11.74 -8.36 36.79
C SER A 259 10.46 -8.05 36.01
N ASN A 260 9.29 -8.45 36.52
CA ASN A 260 8.00 -8.15 35.89
C ASN A 260 7.41 -6.84 36.42
N THR A 261 6.66 -6.12 35.57
CA THR A 261 5.86 -4.94 35.94
C THR A 261 4.41 -5.20 35.56
N ALA A 262 3.49 -5.19 36.52
CA ALA A 262 2.06 -5.34 36.31
C ALA A 262 1.31 -4.20 37.00
N ILE A 263 0.61 -3.38 36.22
CA ILE A 263 -0.16 -2.23 36.72
C ILE A 263 -1.56 -2.30 36.13
N GLY A 264 -2.54 -2.68 36.95
CA GLY A 264 -3.92 -2.88 36.56
C GLY A 264 -4.58 -4.01 37.33
N ASN A 265 -5.91 -4.04 37.37
CA ASN A 265 -6.64 -5.17 37.94
C ASN A 265 -6.41 -6.43 37.08
N VAL A 266 -6.02 -7.53 37.73
CA VAL A 266 -5.75 -8.84 37.08
C VAL A 266 -4.61 -8.79 36.04
N ALA A 267 -3.79 -7.73 36.03
CA ALA A 267 -2.65 -7.65 35.13
C ALA A 267 -1.63 -8.76 35.47
N LEU A 268 -1.25 -9.57 34.45
CA LEU A 268 -0.26 -10.63 34.57
C LEU A 268 -0.57 -11.69 35.66
N SER A 269 -1.85 -11.93 35.97
CA SER A 269 -2.29 -12.69 37.16
C SER A 269 -1.94 -14.18 37.15
N LYS A 270 -1.79 -14.81 35.98
CA LYS A 270 -1.46 -16.23 35.83
C LYS A 270 0.03 -16.52 35.59
N ASN A 271 0.89 -15.52 35.65
CA ASN A 271 2.33 -15.73 35.47
C ASN A 271 2.82 -16.69 36.54
N ASP A 272 3.42 -17.82 36.17
CA ASP A 272 3.92 -18.87 37.08
C ASP A 272 5.46 -18.83 37.13
N GLY A 273 6.10 -18.43 36.03
CA GLY A 273 7.57 -18.27 35.96
C GLY A 273 8.07 -17.44 34.79
N GLY A 274 7.23 -16.61 34.17
CA GLY A 274 7.66 -15.71 33.11
C GLY A 274 8.46 -14.53 33.65
N ASP A 275 9.52 -14.15 32.94
CA ASP A 275 10.46 -13.08 33.32
C ASP A 275 10.36 -11.87 32.39
N GLU A 276 10.72 -10.69 32.91
CA GLU A 276 10.92 -9.46 32.13
C GLU A 276 9.66 -9.00 31.36
N ASN A 277 8.46 -9.27 31.89
CA ASN A 277 7.21 -8.84 31.28
C ASN A 277 6.74 -7.47 31.82
N THR A 278 6.16 -6.66 30.95
CA THR A 278 5.50 -5.40 31.30
C THR A 278 4.03 -5.46 30.90
N ALA A 279 3.12 -5.47 31.86
CA ALA A 279 1.67 -5.46 31.68
C ALA A 279 1.07 -4.19 32.31
N ILE A 280 0.50 -3.29 31.50
CA ILE A 280 -0.12 -2.06 32.00
C ILE A 280 -1.53 -1.94 31.44
N GLY A 281 -2.53 -2.17 32.29
CA GLY A 281 -3.95 -2.17 31.93
C GLY A 281 -4.70 -3.29 32.64
N GLU A 282 -6.03 -3.14 32.75
CA GLU A 282 -6.92 -4.21 33.21
C GLU A 282 -6.75 -5.44 32.32
N SER A 283 -6.47 -6.61 32.92
CA SER A 283 -6.30 -7.90 32.22
C SER A 283 -5.23 -7.92 31.11
N ALA A 284 -4.24 -7.01 31.15
CA ALA A 284 -3.09 -7.07 30.26
C ALA A 284 -2.22 -8.30 30.61
N LEU A 285 -1.88 -9.13 29.61
CA LEU A 285 -1.15 -10.41 29.78
C LEU A 285 -1.76 -11.36 30.84
N GLU A 286 -3.07 -11.33 31.06
CA GLU A 286 -3.73 -12.14 32.10
C GLU A 286 -3.40 -13.64 31.98
N GLU A 287 -3.41 -14.22 30.77
CA GLU A 287 -3.17 -15.64 30.55
C GLU A 287 -1.70 -16.04 30.46
N ASN A 288 -0.75 -15.10 30.59
CA ASN A 288 0.67 -15.43 30.46
C ASN A 288 1.09 -16.31 31.63
N VAL A 289 1.64 -17.50 31.33
CA VAL A 289 2.12 -18.45 32.35
C VAL A 289 3.65 -18.44 32.40
N ASN A 290 4.31 -18.63 31.25
CA ASN A 290 5.77 -18.77 31.16
C ASN A 290 6.40 -17.95 30.02
N GLY A 291 5.63 -17.07 29.38
CA GLY A 291 6.14 -16.18 28.34
C GLY A 291 7.05 -15.12 28.94
N ASN A 292 8.16 -14.82 28.26
CA ASN A 292 9.15 -13.87 28.73
C ASN A 292 9.20 -12.64 27.82
N ASN A 293 9.73 -11.53 28.33
CA ASN A 293 10.05 -10.35 27.53
C ASN A 293 8.83 -9.75 26.78
N ASN A 294 7.61 -9.95 27.29
CA ASN A 294 6.41 -9.41 26.65
C ASN A 294 6.09 -8.01 27.19
N THR A 295 5.78 -7.08 26.29
CA THR A 295 5.25 -5.76 26.64
C THR A 295 3.80 -5.68 26.19
N ALA A 296 2.87 -5.49 27.13
CA ALA A 296 1.46 -5.30 26.89
C ALA A 296 0.94 -4.03 27.57
N ILE A 297 0.38 -3.10 26.80
CA ILE A 297 -0.12 -1.82 27.32
C ILE A 297 -1.53 -1.55 26.76
N GLY A 298 -2.54 -1.56 27.63
CA GLY A 298 -3.95 -1.36 27.30
C GLY A 298 -4.83 -2.40 27.99
N LYS A 299 -6.13 -2.09 28.10
CA LYS A 299 -7.13 -3.06 28.58
C LYS A 299 -7.13 -4.29 27.67
N ASN A 300 -6.99 -5.48 28.26
CA ASN A 300 -6.91 -6.77 27.55
C ASN A 300 -5.79 -6.85 26.50
N ALA A 301 -4.74 -6.04 26.60
CA ALA A 301 -3.61 -6.14 25.68
C ALA A 301 -2.86 -7.46 25.90
N GLY A 302 -2.68 -8.25 24.85
CA GLY A 302 -1.94 -9.52 24.89
C GLY A 302 -2.59 -10.58 25.79
N ASN A 303 -3.91 -10.48 26.04
CA ASN A 303 -4.62 -11.34 26.98
C ASN A 303 -4.48 -12.82 26.62
N SER A 304 -4.40 -13.16 25.34
CA SER A 304 -4.31 -14.56 24.87
C SER A 304 -2.89 -15.15 24.93
N ILE A 305 -1.85 -14.38 25.29
CA ILE A 305 -0.47 -14.89 25.39
C ILE A 305 -0.38 -15.86 26.57
N VAL A 306 0.14 -17.08 26.34
CA VAL A 306 0.32 -18.12 27.37
C VAL A 306 1.80 -18.44 27.60
N SER A 307 2.54 -18.75 26.53
CA SER A 307 3.99 -19.01 26.58
C SER A 307 4.79 -18.30 25.47
N GLY A 308 4.11 -17.56 24.60
CA GLY A 308 4.73 -16.70 23.61
C GLY A 308 5.64 -15.67 24.27
N SER A 309 6.78 -15.37 23.64
CA SER A 309 7.80 -14.48 24.19
C SER A 309 8.17 -13.35 23.24
N SER A 310 8.74 -12.28 23.78
CA SER A 310 9.22 -11.12 23.03
C SER A 310 8.14 -10.42 22.21
N ASN A 311 6.90 -10.45 22.66
CA ASN A 311 5.78 -9.78 22.00
C ASN A 311 5.65 -8.31 22.47
N THR A 312 5.27 -7.42 21.55
CA THR A 312 4.95 -6.01 21.84
C THR A 312 3.51 -5.73 21.43
N ILE A 313 2.62 -5.61 22.41
CA ILE A 313 1.18 -5.51 22.24
C ILE A 313 0.68 -4.20 22.89
N ILE A 314 0.29 -3.21 22.09
CA ILE A 314 -0.06 -1.88 22.60
C ILE A 314 -1.39 -1.45 22.01
N GLY A 315 -2.40 -1.27 22.87
CA GLY A 315 -3.74 -0.85 22.48
C GLY A 315 -4.81 -1.68 23.18
N SER A 316 -5.96 -1.05 23.42
CA SER A 316 -7.11 -1.74 24.01
C SER A 316 -7.56 -2.88 23.09
N PHE A 317 -7.65 -4.10 23.64
CA PHE A 317 -7.98 -5.34 22.93
C PHE A 317 -7.04 -5.68 21.77
N SER A 318 -5.81 -5.15 21.75
CA SER A 318 -4.78 -5.66 20.84
C SER A 318 -4.27 -7.00 21.36
N ASP A 319 -4.02 -7.96 20.47
CA ASP A 319 -3.70 -9.31 20.92
C ASP A 319 -2.91 -10.14 19.91
N VAL A 320 -2.43 -11.28 20.40
CA VAL A 320 -2.08 -12.43 19.58
C VAL A 320 -3.29 -13.37 19.52
N THR A 321 -3.51 -14.10 18.42
CA THR A 321 -4.62 -15.08 18.37
C THR A 321 -4.20 -16.50 18.76
N ASN A 322 -2.91 -16.76 18.92
CA ASN A 322 -2.38 -18.01 19.44
C ASN A 322 -1.35 -17.71 20.53
N GLY A 323 -1.61 -18.20 21.74
CA GLY A 323 -0.84 -17.87 22.94
C GLY A 323 0.63 -18.32 22.94
N ASN A 324 1.06 -19.07 21.92
CA ASN A 324 2.44 -19.51 21.75
C ASN A 324 3.24 -18.65 20.76
N ASP A 325 2.59 -17.72 20.06
CA ASP A 325 3.25 -16.88 19.07
C ASP A 325 4.25 -15.94 19.73
N SER A 326 5.41 -15.77 19.10
CA SER A 326 6.53 -14.99 19.62
C SER A 326 7.01 -13.96 18.61
N ASN A 327 7.64 -12.89 19.10
CA ASN A 327 8.12 -11.75 18.30
C ASN A 327 7.00 -11.02 17.55
N VAL A 328 5.76 -11.07 18.05
CA VAL A 328 4.63 -10.38 17.46
C VAL A 328 4.65 -8.91 17.85
N VAL A 329 4.40 -8.03 16.89
CA VAL A 329 4.12 -6.62 17.14
C VAL A 329 2.66 -6.36 16.80
N ALA A 330 1.83 -5.99 17.78
CA ALA A 330 0.44 -5.59 17.56
C ALA A 330 0.20 -4.23 18.23
N ILE A 331 0.10 -3.16 17.44
CA ILE A 331 0.00 -1.78 17.96
C ILE A 331 -1.23 -1.09 17.36
N GLY A 332 -2.20 -0.73 18.19
CA GLY A 332 -3.45 -0.09 17.81
C GLY A 332 -4.62 -0.72 18.56
N LYS A 333 -5.75 -0.01 18.68
CA LYS A 333 -6.97 -0.62 19.22
C LYS A 333 -7.31 -1.84 18.35
N THR A 334 -7.61 -2.98 18.97
CA THR A 334 -8.02 -4.22 18.27
C THR A 334 -7.04 -4.70 17.18
N ALA A 335 -5.78 -4.27 17.19
CA ALA A 335 -4.74 -4.79 16.29
C ALA A 335 -4.43 -6.24 16.64
N THR A 336 -4.34 -7.11 15.64
CA THR A 336 -4.21 -8.55 15.83
C THR A 336 -3.01 -9.09 15.06
N GLY A 337 -2.07 -9.71 15.78
CA GLY A 337 -1.02 -10.54 15.18
C GLY A 337 -1.32 -12.03 15.35
N LYS A 338 -0.98 -12.83 14.34
CA LYS A 338 -1.04 -14.29 14.38
C LYS A 338 0.16 -14.85 13.64
N GLY A 339 0.81 -15.81 14.25
CA GLY A 339 2.04 -16.41 13.76
C GLY A 339 3.27 -15.63 14.17
N ASN A 340 4.37 -16.37 14.34
CA ASN A 340 5.65 -15.80 14.76
C ASN A 340 6.10 -14.65 13.85
N SER A 341 6.61 -13.59 14.46
CA SER A 341 7.15 -12.42 13.78
C SER A 341 6.13 -11.65 12.91
N SER A 342 4.83 -11.79 13.17
CA SER A 342 3.81 -10.97 12.51
C SER A 342 3.82 -9.53 13.04
N VAL A 343 3.55 -8.56 12.17
CA VAL A 343 3.51 -7.12 12.51
C VAL A 343 2.17 -6.53 12.11
N ALA A 344 1.32 -6.21 13.08
CA ALA A 344 0.06 -5.48 12.92
C ALA A 344 0.17 -4.09 13.57
N ILE A 345 0.09 -3.01 12.78
CA ILE A 345 0.17 -1.64 13.31
C ILE A 345 -0.95 -0.78 12.71
N GLY A 346 -1.90 -0.36 13.52
CA GLY A 346 -3.07 0.42 13.13
C GLY A 346 -4.31 -0.02 13.90
N ASP A 347 -5.34 0.83 13.99
CA ASP A 347 -6.62 0.40 14.54
C ASP A 347 -7.18 -0.74 13.67
N THR A 348 -7.43 -1.89 14.28
CA THR A 348 -7.99 -3.08 13.60
C THR A 348 -7.10 -3.61 12.47
N ALA A 349 -5.77 -3.36 12.52
CA ALA A 349 -4.82 -4.00 11.61
C ALA A 349 -4.69 -5.51 11.92
N ASN A 350 -4.68 -6.35 10.90
CA ASN A 350 -4.71 -7.81 11.02
C ASN A 350 -3.54 -8.47 10.27
N ALA A 351 -2.54 -8.96 11.00
CA ALA A 351 -1.43 -9.74 10.46
C ALA A 351 -1.62 -11.23 10.82
N LEU A 352 -2.34 -11.99 9.99
CA LEU A 352 -2.94 -13.27 10.42
C LEU A 352 -2.12 -14.54 10.10
N ASP A 353 -0.84 -14.40 9.74
CA ASP A 353 0.07 -15.53 9.55
C ASP A 353 1.55 -15.18 9.83
N VAL A 354 2.41 -16.19 9.85
CA VAL A 354 3.83 -16.11 10.16
C VAL A 354 4.53 -15.08 9.25
N SER A 355 5.26 -14.17 9.89
CA SER A 355 6.03 -13.11 9.22
C SER A 355 5.20 -12.23 8.27
N SER A 356 3.88 -12.14 8.49
CA SER A 356 3.01 -11.23 7.75
C SER A 356 3.08 -9.81 8.33
N ILE A 357 2.85 -8.81 7.49
CA ILE A 357 2.94 -7.39 7.86
C ILE A 357 1.65 -6.69 7.44
N ALA A 358 0.90 -6.14 8.39
CA ALA A 358 -0.28 -5.30 8.16
C ALA A 358 -0.08 -3.95 8.87
N ILE A 359 0.09 -2.87 8.10
CA ILE A 359 0.34 -1.52 8.64
C ILE A 359 -0.67 -0.54 8.06
N GLY A 360 -1.54 0.00 8.89
CA GLY A 360 -2.62 0.92 8.53
C GLY A 360 -3.93 0.53 9.22
N THR A 361 -4.83 1.48 9.39
CA THR A 361 -6.18 1.19 9.89
C THR A 361 -6.86 0.19 8.96
N ASN A 362 -7.39 -0.91 9.50
CA ASN A 362 -8.00 -2.02 8.74
C ASN A 362 -7.09 -2.70 7.70
N ALA A 363 -5.76 -2.51 7.73
CA ALA A 363 -4.87 -3.28 6.86
C ALA A 363 -4.94 -4.77 7.20
N SER A 364 -4.97 -5.66 6.21
CA SER A 364 -5.21 -7.08 6.41
C SER A 364 -4.27 -7.96 5.60
N THR A 365 -3.70 -8.96 6.27
CA THR A 365 -2.98 -10.06 5.65
C THR A 365 -3.47 -11.38 6.24
N THR A 366 -3.67 -12.39 5.39
CA THR A 366 -4.23 -13.70 5.82
C THR A 366 -3.28 -14.87 5.62
N ASN A 367 -2.12 -14.64 5.01
CA ASN A 367 -1.18 -15.68 4.61
C ASN A 367 0.28 -15.30 4.88
N ARG A 368 1.12 -16.34 4.97
CA ARG A 368 2.55 -16.23 5.29
C ARG A 368 3.28 -15.24 4.40
N SER A 369 4.08 -14.38 5.02
CA SER A 369 4.95 -13.39 4.36
C SER A 369 4.20 -12.41 3.43
N ALA A 370 2.89 -12.29 3.56
CA ALA A 370 2.12 -11.24 2.88
C ALA A 370 2.36 -9.88 3.54
N ILE A 371 2.27 -8.82 2.75
CA ILE A 371 2.52 -7.43 3.18
C ILE A 371 1.36 -6.55 2.73
N ALA A 372 0.63 -5.97 3.67
CA ALA A 372 -0.39 -4.95 3.46
C ALA A 372 0.03 -3.67 4.18
N ILE A 373 0.27 -2.57 3.45
CA ILE A 373 0.67 -1.28 4.00
C ILE A 373 -0.21 -0.17 3.42
N GLY A 374 -1.08 0.39 4.23
CA GLY A 374 -2.06 1.40 3.85
C GLY A 374 -3.39 1.15 4.55
N GLU A 375 -4.17 2.21 4.75
CA GLU A 375 -5.55 2.07 5.24
C GLU A 375 -6.34 1.14 4.31
N SER A 376 -6.99 0.13 4.88
CA SER A 376 -7.78 -0.88 4.14
C SER A 376 -7.02 -1.55 3.00
N SER A 377 -5.71 -1.74 3.14
CA SER A 377 -4.93 -2.55 2.18
C SER A 377 -5.09 -4.04 2.49
N ASP A 378 -5.27 -4.86 1.46
CA ASP A 378 -5.54 -6.29 1.58
C ASP A 378 -4.49 -7.11 0.82
N ALA A 379 -3.75 -7.98 1.51
CA ALA A 379 -2.86 -8.97 0.90
C ALA A 379 -3.20 -10.38 1.39
N LEU A 380 -4.03 -11.09 0.60
CA LEU A 380 -4.82 -12.22 1.12
C LEU A 380 -4.22 -13.61 0.84
N GLU A 381 -3.14 -13.70 0.08
CA GLU A 381 -2.57 -14.98 -0.36
C GLU A 381 -1.04 -15.01 -0.19
N PHE A 382 -0.45 -16.19 -0.37
CA PHE A 382 0.99 -16.40 -0.16
C PHE A 382 1.85 -15.41 -0.95
N GLY A 383 2.68 -14.65 -0.24
CA GLY A 383 3.62 -13.67 -0.82
C GLY A 383 2.96 -12.50 -1.56
N ALA A 384 1.67 -12.23 -1.32
CA ALA A 384 1.00 -11.06 -1.86
C ALA A 384 1.51 -9.77 -1.19
N ILE A 385 1.59 -8.69 -1.97
CA ILE A 385 2.06 -7.38 -1.50
C ILE A 385 1.08 -6.30 -1.96
N ALA A 386 0.39 -5.67 -1.01
CA ALA A 386 -0.49 -4.52 -1.21
C ALA A 386 0.08 -3.29 -0.48
N ILE A 387 0.42 -2.23 -1.22
CA ILE A 387 0.98 -0.99 -0.66
C ILE A 387 0.22 0.22 -1.22
N GLY A 388 -0.57 0.87 -0.37
CA GLY A 388 -1.42 2.01 -0.69
C GLY A 388 -2.79 1.87 -0.05
N ARG A 389 -3.45 3.01 0.19
CA ARG A 389 -4.82 3.00 0.71
C ARG A 389 -5.75 2.30 -0.30
N ASP A 390 -6.59 1.39 0.19
CA ASP A 390 -7.49 0.54 -0.60
C ASP A 390 -6.79 -0.31 -1.68
N SER A 391 -5.51 -0.65 -1.51
CA SER A 391 -4.83 -1.57 -2.46
C SER A 391 -5.20 -3.02 -2.19
N ASP A 392 -5.48 -3.80 -3.23
CA ASP A 392 -5.90 -5.21 -3.16
C ASP A 392 -4.90 -6.10 -3.91
N ALA A 393 -4.20 -6.95 -3.17
CA ALA A 393 -3.39 -8.06 -3.65
C ALA A 393 -3.98 -9.39 -3.14
N SER A 394 -5.11 -9.80 -3.71
CA SER A 394 -5.90 -10.95 -3.23
C SER A 394 -5.41 -12.34 -3.65
N HIS A 395 -4.29 -12.47 -4.37
CA HIS A 395 -3.88 -13.73 -5.00
C HIS A 395 -2.38 -14.03 -4.86
N SER A 396 -1.99 -15.29 -5.08
CA SER A 396 -0.61 -15.74 -4.85
C SER A 396 0.39 -14.92 -5.65
N SER A 397 1.39 -14.38 -4.95
CA SER A 397 2.47 -13.59 -5.54
C SER A 397 1.98 -12.40 -6.37
N SER A 398 0.82 -11.82 -6.03
CA SER A 398 0.36 -10.58 -6.65
C SER A 398 0.97 -9.34 -5.98
N LEU A 399 1.15 -8.29 -6.77
CA LEU A 399 1.75 -7.03 -6.33
C LEU A 399 0.82 -5.86 -6.69
N ALA A 400 0.22 -5.21 -5.70
CA ALA A 400 -0.56 -3.99 -5.84
C ALA A 400 0.17 -2.82 -5.16
N ILE A 401 0.58 -1.81 -5.91
CA ILE A 401 1.20 -0.59 -5.35
C ILE A 401 0.49 0.66 -5.89
N GLY A 402 -0.15 1.40 -5.00
CA GLY A 402 -0.85 2.64 -5.32
C GLY A 402 -2.20 2.73 -4.62
N TYR A 403 -2.75 3.95 -4.58
CA TYR A 403 -4.12 4.13 -4.11
C TYR A 403 -5.10 3.37 -5.02
N ASN A 404 -5.91 2.48 -4.44
CA ASN A 404 -6.89 1.68 -5.17
C ASN A 404 -6.28 0.83 -6.32
N ALA A 405 -5.05 0.33 -6.15
CA ALA A 405 -4.43 -0.59 -7.10
C ALA A 405 -4.95 -2.02 -6.87
N ASP A 406 -5.39 -2.70 -7.94
CA ASP A 406 -6.04 -4.02 -7.86
C ASP A 406 -5.22 -5.07 -8.62
N ALA A 407 -4.59 -6.00 -7.89
CA ALA A 407 -3.83 -7.14 -8.40
C ALA A 407 -4.54 -8.46 -8.00
N THR A 408 -5.60 -8.80 -8.73
CA THR A 408 -6.64 -9.77 -8.32
C THR A 408 -6.56 -11.13 -9.03
N ALA A 409 -5.36 -11.55 -9.43
CA ALA A 409 -5.10 -12.88 -9.97
C ALA A 409 -3.65 -13.33 -9.70
N ASN A 410 -3.32 -14.59 -9.99
CA ASN A 410 -2.00 -15.14 -9.69
C ASN A 410 -0.87 -14.46 -10.50
N ASN A 411 0.24 -14.12 -9.82
CA ASN A 411 1.44 -13.52 -10.40
C ASN A 411 1.17 -12.20 -11.14
N THR A 412 0.20 -11.39 -10.67
CA THR A 412 -0.10 -10.09 -11.28
C THR A 412 0.74 -8.96 -10.68
N THR A 413 0.85 -7.87 -11.43
CA THR A 413 1.45 -6.63 -10.94
C THR A 413 0.57 -5.46 -11.37
N ALA A 414 0.02 -4.73 -10.42
CA ALA A 414 -0.72 -3.48 -10.61
C ALA A 414 0.02 -2.36 -9.87
N MET A 415 0.55 -1.38 -10.63
CA MET A 415 1.31 -0.26 -10.07
C MET A 415 0.78 1.08 -10.59
N GLY A 416 0.19 1.89 -9.71
CA GLY A 416 -0.36 3.21 -10.01
C GLY A 416 -1.70 3.47 -9.33
N TYR A 417 -2.15 4.73 -9.33
CA TYR A 417 -3.50 5.09 -8.88
C TYR A 417 -4.54 4.33 -9.71
N GLY A 418 -5.39 3.51 -9.09
CA GLY A 418 -6.48 2.83 -9.80
C GLY A 418 -6.04 1.82 -10.88
N SER A 419 -4.78 1.35 -10.87
CA SER A 419 -4.31 0.36 -11.85
C SER A 419 -4.94 -1.01 -11.58
N VAL A 420 -5.29 -1.77 -12.61
CA VAL A 420 -5.99 -3.06 -12.50
C VAL A 420 -5.27 -4.14 -13.30
N ALA A 421 -4.80 -5.18 -12.62
CA ALA A 421 -4.28 -6.41 -13.20
C ALA A 421 -5.09 -7.62 -12.69
N SER A 422 -6.06 -8.07 -13.49
CA SER A 422 -7.14 -8.98 -13.03
C SER A 422 -7.10 -10.38 -13.66
N ALA A 423 -6.01 -10.74 -14.31
CA ALA A 423 -5.85 -12.02 -15.00
C ALA A 423 -4.43 -12.58 -14.81
N THR A 424 -4.23 -13.88 -14.99
CA THR A 424 -2.98 -14.55 -14.61
C THR A 424 -1.77 -13.97 -15.36
N ARG A 425 -0.68 -13.64 -14.64
CA ARG A 425 0.55 -13.02 -15.18
C ARG A 425 0.31 -11.68 -15.91
N ALA A 426 -0.77 -10.97 -15.61
CA ALA A 426 -1.04 -9.64 -16.14
C ALA A 426 -0.23 -8.56 -15.40
N THR A 427 0.26 -7.59 -16.16
CA THR A 427 1.04 -6.45 -15.63
C THR A 427 0.41 -5.14 -16.07
N ALA A 428 -0.05 -4.33 -15.11
CA ALA A 428 -0.59 -3.00 -15.30
C ALA A 428 0.31 -1.97 -14.59
N PHE A 429 0.89 -1.05 -15.35
CA PHE A 429 1.78 0.01 -14.86
C PHE A 429 1.28 1.38 -15.34
N GLY A 430 1.01 2.29 -14.41
CA GLY A 430 0.49 3.63 -14.67
C GLY A 430 -0.90 3.85 -14.10
N SER A 431 -1.23 5.13 -13.83
CA SER A 431 -2.55 5.51 -13.30
C SER A 431 -3.67 5.03 -14.22
N THR A 432 -4.65 4.32 -13.67
CA THR A 432 -5.81 3.73 -14.35
C THR A 432 -5.48 2.76 -15.49
N SER A 433 -4.25 2.25 -15.55
CA SER A 433 -3.86 1.19 -16.50
C SER A 433 -4.62 -0.10 -16.22
N LYS A 434 -5.00 -0.83 -17.28
CA LYS A 434 -5.79 -2.07 -17.20
C LYS A 434 -5.13 -3.19 -17.99
N ALA A 435 -4.89 -4.31 -17.33
CA ALA A 435 -4.37 -5.56 -17.89
C ALA A 435 -5.32 -6.70 -17.45
N THR A 436 -6.33 -6.99 -18.28
CA THR A 436 -7.51 -7.78 -17.85
C THR A 436 -7.60 -9.18 -18.48
N ALA A 437 -6.57 -9.59 -19.22
CA ALA A 437 -6.47 -10.93 -19.81
C ALA A 437 -5.10 -11.56 -19.52
N ASN A 438 -4.98 -12.88 -19.72
CA ASN A 438 -3.76 -13.62 -19.38
C ASN A 438 -2.55 -13.10 -20.16
N ASP A 439 -1.40 -13.05 -19.48
CA ASP A 439 -0.11 -12.68 -20.08
C ASP A 439 -0.11 -11.29 -20.76
N THR A 440 -0.89 -10.35 -20.24
CA THR A 440 -0.98 -8.99 -20.79
C THR A 440 0.03 -8.03 -20.17
N PHE A 441 0.44 -7.03 -20.95
CA PHE A 441 1.20 -5.87 -20.46
C PHE A 441 0.48 -4.57 -20.81
N SER A 442 0.19 -3.74 -19.83
CA SER A 442 -0.43 -2.43 -19.98
C SER A 442 0.42 -1.38 -19.27
N GLY A 443 1.03 -0.45 -20.02
CA GLY A 443 1.99 0.52 -19.52
C GLY A 443 1.67 1.95 -19.95
N GLY A 444 1.10 2.78 -19.08
CA GLY A 444 0.74 4.17 -19.36
C GLY A 444 -0.54 4.60 -18.66
N ASN A 445 -0.80 5.91 -18.60
CA ASN A 445 -2.03 6.40 -17.98
C ASN A 445 -3.25 5.99 -18.81
N GLY A 446 -4.18 5.21 -18.23
CA GLY A 446 -5.36 4.70 -18.94
C GLY A 446 -5.07 3.71 -20.07
N ALA A 447 -3.86 3.14 -20.16
CA ALA A 447 -3.55 2.08 -21.12
C ALA A 447 -4.43 0.84 -20.86
N ASN A 448 -4.85 0.11 -21.89
CA ASN A 448 -5.78 -1.01 -21.79
C ASN A 448 -5.33 -2.20 -22.65
N ALA A 449 -4.86 -3.27 -22.02
CA ALA A 449 -4.59 -4.57 -22.65
C ALA A 449 -5.66 -5.57 -22.19
N SER A 450 -6.60 -5.89 -23.09
CA SER A 450 -7.85 -6.59 -22.74
C SER A 450 -8.02 -7.97 -23.36
N ALA A 451 -7.07 -8.40 -24.20
CA ALA A 451 -7.05 -9.72 -24.83
C ALA A 451 -5.75 -10.47 -24.50
N ALA A 452 -5.77 -11.82 -24.56
CA ALA A 452 -4.63 -12.62 -24.14
C ALA A 452 -3.35 -12.31 -24.94
N TYR A 453 -2.21 -12.22 -24.25
CA TYR A 453 -0.90 -11.84 -24.81
C TYR A 453 -0.82 -10.44 -25.42
N ALA A 454 -1.80 -9.55 -25.15
CA ALA A 454 -1.80 -8.20 -25.69
C ALA A 454 -0.83 -7.27 -24.95
N THR A 455 -0.25 -6.32 -25.67
CA THR A 455 0.66 -5.29 -25.14
C THR A 455 0.14 -3.90 -25.49
N ALA A 456 -0.20 -3.09 -24.48
CA ALA A 456 -0.59 -1.69 -24.63
C ALA A 456 0.43 -0.78 -23.94
N ILE A 457 1.06 0.14 -24.66
CA ILE A 457 2.06 1.07 -24.11
C ILE A 457 1.76 2.49 -24.56
N GLY A 458 1.59 3.42 -23.61
CA GLY A 458 1.28 4.82 -23.86
C GLY A 458 -0.08 5.23 -23.31
N THR A 459 -0.25 6.53 -23.06
CA THR A 459 -1.50 7.08 -22.52
C THR A 459 -2.68 6.74 -23.42
N SER A 460 -3.73 6.16 -22.85
CA SER A 460 -4.94 5.73 -23.56
C SER A 460 -4.71 4.74 -24.72
N SER A 461 -3.58 4.05 -24.78
CA SER A 461 -3.35 2.96 -25.74
C SER A 461 -4.30 1.79 -25.47
N ASN A 462 -4.80 1.12 -26.52
CA ASN A 462 -5.79 0.06 -26.41
C ASN A 462 -5.43 -1.16 -27.28
N ALA A 463 -5.02 -2.25 -26.66
CA ALA A 463 -4.75 -3.53 -27.30
C ALA A 463 -5.85 -4.54 -26.93
N SER A 464 -6.80 -4.74 -27.85
CA SER A 464 -8.01 -5.55 -27.64
C SER A 464 -8.08 -6.80 -28.52
N GLY A 465 -7.09 -7.03 -29.39
CA GLY A 465 -6.94 -8.26 -30.17
C GLY A 465 -6.00 -9.25 -29.47
N GLN A 466 -6.18 -10.54 -29.71
CA GLN A 466 -5.26 -11.56 -29.16
C GLN A 466 -3.85 -11.36 -29.75
N ARG A 467 -2.80 -11.42 -28.92
CA ARG A 467 -1.40 -11.17 -29.32
C ARG A 467 -1.19 -9.80 -30.01
N SER A 468 -2.09 -8.83 -29.78
CA SER A 468 -2.00 -7.52 -30.42
C SER A 468 -1.06 -6.57 -29.66
N VAL A 469 -0.46 -5.63 -30.39
CA VAL A 469 0.48 -4.64 -29.85
C VAL A 469 -0.01 -3.24 -30.20
N ALA A 470 -0.26 -2.39 -29.20
CA ALA A 470 -0.62 -0.98 -29.36
C ALA A 470 0.41 -0.12 -28.60
N VAL A 471 1.22 0.65 -29.32
CA VAL A 471 2.28 1.50 -28.73
C VAL A 471 2.12 2.94 -29.22
N GLY A 472 1.85 3.88 -28.32
CA GLY A 472 1.69 5.30 -28.60
C GLY A 472 0.42 5.90 -27.97
N TYR A 473 0.38 7.22 -27.83
CA TYR A 473 -0.79 7.95 -27.32
C TYR A 473 -2.03 7.62 -28.15
N SER A 474 -3.09 7.12 -27.51
CA SER A 474 -4.35 6.72 -28.15
C SER A 474 -4.22 5.74 -29.32
N SER A 475 -3.14 4.95 -29.38
CA SER A 475 -3.01 3.86 -30.36
C SER A 475 -4.05 2.75 -30.08
N ALA A 476 -4.56 2.10 -31.12
CA ALA A 476 -5.59 1.06 -31.00
C ALA A 476 -5.26 -0.15 -31.89
N SER A 477 -5.02 -1.31 -31.27
CA SER A 477 -4.79 -2.58 -31.97
C SER A 477 -5.88 -3.59 -31.62
N ALA A 478 -6.91 -3.64 -32.46
CA ALA A 478 -8.12 -4.45 -32.24
C ALA A 478 -8.12 -5.79 -32.99
N GLY A 479 -7.32 -5.91 -34.05
CA GLY A 479 -7.16 -7.16 -34.77
C GLY A 479 -6.31 -8.18 -34.00
N ASN A 480 -6.59 -9.47 -34.17
CA ASN A 480 -5.70 -10.53 -33.68
C ASN A 480 -4.36 -10.46 -34.41
N ASP A 481 -3.25 -10.62 -33.68
CA ASP A 481 -1.88 -10.52 -34.21
C ASP A 481 -1.59 -9.17 -34.89
N ALA A 482 -2.35 -8.12 -34.56
CA ALA A 482 -2.21 -6.79 -35.18
C ALA A 482 -1.23 -5.90 -34.42
N VAL A 483 -0.58 -4.98 -35.14
CA VAL A 483 0.40 -4.04 -34.59
C VAL A 483 0.00 -2.61 -34.93
N ALA A 484 -0.27 -1.80 -33.92
CA ALA A 484 -0.46 -0.35 -34.03
C ALA A 484 0.69 0.36 -33.32
N PHE A 485 1.50 1.12 -34.05
CA PHE A 485 2.66 1.84 -33.50
C PHE A 485 2.62 3.31 -33.94
N GLY A 486 2.45 4.23 -32.99
CA GLY A 486 2.39 5.67 -33.21
C GLY A 486 1.15 6.31 -32.59
N ARG A 487 1.11 7.65 -32.57
CA ARG A 487 -0.02 8.40 -32.00
C ARG A 487 -1.27 8.17 -32.83
N SER A 488 -2.36 7.75 -32.20
CA SER A 488 -3.64 7.45 -32.86
C SER A 488 -3.53 6.44 -34.01
N ALA A 489 -2.49 5.58 -34.04
CA ALA A 489 -2.39 4.50 -35.02
C ALA A 489 -3.50 3.45 -34.76
N VAL A 490 -4.17 2.97 -35.81
CA VAL A 490 -5.28 2.01 -35.71
C VAL A 490 -5.00 0.77 -36.55
N ALA A 491 -4.88 -0.39 -35.91
CA ALA A 491 -4.76 -1.69 -36.57
C ALA A 491 -5.96 -2.57 -36.17
N SER A 492 -7.05 -2.53 -36.94
CA SER A 492 -8.29 -3.27 -36.63
C SER A 492 -8.46 -4.58 -37.42
N GLY A 493 -7.69 -4.76 -38.51
CA GLY A 493 -7.67 -6.00 -39.27
C GLY A 493 -6.84 -7.11 -38.60
N ALA A 494 -7.23 -8.37 -38.78
CA ALA A 494 -6.40 -9.49 -38.31
C ALA A 494 -5.07 -9.53 -39.07
N ASN A 495 -3.96 -9.74 -38.35
CA ASN A 495 -2.59 -9.66 -38.87
C ASN A 495 -2.24 -8.31 -39.55
N SER A 496 -2.96 -7.22 -39.24
CA SER A 496 -2.67 -5.92 -39.85
C SER A 496 -1.54 -5.18 -39.13
N THR A 497 -0.88 -4.27 -39.82
CA THR A 497 0.21 -3.46 -39.26
C THR A 497 0.01 -2.00 -39.63
N ALA A 498 -0.13 -1.12 -38.63
CA ALA A 498 -0.29 0.31 -38.78
C ALA A 498 0.85 1.03 -38.04
N VAL A 499 1.77 1.67 -38.76
CA VAL A 499 2.93 2.37 -38.18
C VAL A 499 2.98 3.84 -38.62
N GLY A 500 2.77 4.77 -37.69
CA GLY A 500 2.72 6.20 -37.98
C GLY A 500 1.73 6.98 -37.12
N ASP A 501 1.65 8.28 -37.34
CA ASP A 501 0.66 9.15 -36.71
C ASP A 501 -0.67 9.11 -37.49
N HIS A 502 -1.78 8.81 -36.83
CA HIS A 502 -3.11 8.66 -37.46
C HIS A 502 -3.18 7.67 -38.64
N THR A 503 -2.27 6.70 -38.70
CA THR A 503 -2.29 5.64 -39.71
C THR A 503 -3.39 4.61 -39.39
N THR A 504 -3.99 4.02 -40.41
CA THR A 504 -5.07 3.03 -40.28
C THR A 504 -4.80 1.81 -41.16
N ALA A 505 -4.75 0.63 -40.57
CA ALA A 505 -4.74 -0.67 -41.26
C ALA A 505 -5.95 -1.49 -40.80
N SER A 506 -7.08 -1.34 -41.50
CA SER A 506 -8.39 -1.81 -41.03
C SER A 506 -8.83 -3.17 -41.58
N ALA A 507 -8.13 -3.69 -42.60
CA ALA A 507 -8.45 -4.95 -43.25
C ALA A 507 -7.46 -6.06 -42.94
N THR A 508 -7.84 -7.30 -43.26
CA THR A 508 -7.04 -8.49 -42.92
C THR A 508 -5.71 -8.45 -43.67
N LYS A 509 -4.61 -8.63 -42.95
CA LYS A 509 -3.23 -8.60 -43.47
C LYS A 509 -2.87 -7.30 -44.21
N SER A 510 -3.57 -6.20 -43.92
CA SER A 510 -3.23 -4.90 -44.52
C SER A 510 -2.06 -4.25 -43.78
N VAL A 511 -1.28 -3.44 -44.51
CA VAL A 511 -0.10 -2.75 -43.98
C VAL A 511 -0.20 -1.26 -44.31
N ALA A 512 -0.25 -0.41 -43.29
CA ALA A 512 -0.20 1.03 -43.42
C ALA A 512 1.04 1.59 -42.71
N PHE A 513 1.84 2.38 -43.41
CA PHE A 513 3.06 2.99 -42.87
C PHE A 513 3.15 4.44 -43.34
N GLY A 514 3.19 5.38 -42.38
CA GLY A 514 3.28 6.82 -42.63
C GLY A 514 2.15 7.62 -41.96
N HIS A 515 2.28 8.94 -41.92
CA HIS A 515 1.29 9.83 -41.31
C HIS A 515 -0.01 9.87 -42.13
N ILE A 516 -1.15 9.54 -41.52
CA ILE A 516 -2.49 9.45 -42.15
C ILE A 516 -2.55 8.43 -43.32
N SER A 517 -1.67 7.43 -43.35
CA SER A 517 -1.79 6.33 -44.33
C SER A 517 -3.02 5.45 -44.01
N ASN A 518 -3.73 4.98 -45.05
CA ASN A 518 -4.93 4.15 -44.93
C ASN A 518 -4.80 2.89 -45.80
N ALA A 519 -4.86 1.71 -45.18
CA ALA A 519 -4.88 0.41 -45.85
C ALA A 519 -6.17 -0.34 -45.46
N SER A 520 -7.24 -0.13 -46.24
CA SER A 520 -8.59 -0.63 -45.96
C SER A 520 -9.01 -1.84 -46.81
N GLY A 521 -8.22 -2.21 -47.82
CA GLY A 521 -8.39 -3.43 -48.59
C GLY A 521 -7.71 -4.66 -47.96
N ASN A 522 -8.27 -5.86 -48.14
CA ASN A 522 -7.62 -7.10 -47.70
C ASN A 522 -6.28 -7.27 -48.41
N PHE A 523 -5.21 -7.61 -47.69
CA PHE A 523 -3.85 -7.71 -48.21
C PHE A 523 -3.30 -6.41 -48.84
N SER A 524 -3.92 -5.25 -48.58
CA SER A 524 -3.48 -3.99 -49.16
C SER A 524 -2.25 -3.40 -48.45
N MET A 525 -1.52 -2.54 -49.15
CA MET A 525 -0.32 -1.86 -48.65
C MET A 525 -0.41 -0.36 -48.95
N ALA A 526 -0.37 0.48 -47.92
CA ALA A 526 -0.29 1.93 -48.02
C ALA A 526 1.00 2.44 -47.36
N LEU A 527 1.96 2.92 -48.15
CA LEU A 527 3.27 3.38 -47.69
C LEU A 527 3.51 4.84 -48.12
N GLY A 528 3.39 5.78 -47.19
CA GLY A 528 3.61 7.20 -47.44
C GLY A 528 2.74 8.13 -46.59
N TYR A 529 3.01 9.43 -46.64
CA TYR A 529 2.09 10.44 -46.09
C TYR A 529 0.78 10.40 -46.87
N ASN A 530 -0.34 10.17 -46.19
CA ASN A 530 -1.67 10.14 -46.79
C ASN A 530 -1.78 9.18 -48.01
N ALA A 531 -1.05 8.06 -48.00
CA ALA A 531 -1.21 6.99 -48.98
C ALA A 531 -2.50 6.21 -48.69
N ASP A 532 -3.27 5.86 -49.72
CA ASP A 532 -4.60 5.27 -49.59
C ASP A 532 -4.74 4.00 -50.45
N ALA A 533 -4.89 2.84 -49.81
CA ALA A 533 -4.99 1.53 -50.47
C ALA A 533 -6.29 0.81 -50.04
N ASP A 534 -7.38 1.12 -50.74
CA ASP A 534 -8.74 0.65 -50.46
C ASP A 534 -9.07 -0.68 -51.13
N GLY A 535 -8.49 -0.96 -52.30
CA GLY A 535 -8.77 -2.20 -53.03
C GLY A 535 -8.13 -3.45 -52.41
N ALA A 536 -8.73 -4.62 -52.61
CA ALA A 536 -8.12 -5.88 -52.19
C ALA A 536 -6.83 -6.15 -52.97
N ASN A 537 -5.73 -6.46 -52.29
CA ASN A 537 -4.37 -6.55 -52.86
C ASN A 537 -3.88 -5.25 -53.50
N ALA A 538 -4.46 -4.10 -53.18
CA ALA A 538 -4.02 -2.82 -53.70
C ALA A 538 -2.70 -2.36 -53.05
N SER A 539 -1.84 -1.68 -53.80
CA SER A 539 -0.58 -1.13 -53.30
C SER A 539 -0.49 0.36 -53.64
N ALA A 540 -0.51 1.22 -52.63
CA ALA A 540 -0.28 2.67 -52.75
C ALA A 540 1.04 3.01 -52.06
N VAL A 541 2.05 3.39 -52.85
CA VAL A 541 3.39 3.72 -52.37
C VAL A 541 3.78 5.11 -52.86
N GLY A 542 3.88 6.06 -51.93
CA GLY A 542 4.18 7.47 -52.19
C GLY A 542 3.24 8.41 -51.46
N GLN A 543 3.65 9.68 -51.33
CA GLN A 543 2.81 10.71 -50.72
C GLN A 543 1.55 10.95 -51.56
N ASN A 544 0.37 10.91 -50.93
CA ASN A 544 -0.93 10.99 -51.61
C ASN A 544 -1.10 9.98 -52.75
N SER A 545 -0.42 8.83 -52.71
CA SER A 545 -0.70 7.75 -53.65
C SER A 545 -2.05 7.11 -53.33
N ILE A 546 -2.82 6.73 -54.35
CA ILE A 546 -4.19 6.27 -54.23
C ILE A 546 -4.35 5.00 -55.07
N ALA A 547 -4.70 3.87 -54.45
CA ALA A 547 -4.96 2.58 -55.10
C ALA A 547 -6.34 2.07 -54.65
N LEU A 548 -7.41 2.49 -55.36
CA LEU A 548 -8.80 2.31 -54.91
C LEU A 548 -9.42 0.98 -55.32
N ALA A 549 -8.92 0.37 -56.39
CA ALA A 549 -9.53 -0.82 -56.98
C ALA A 549 -8.76 -2.11 -56.66
N ASP A 550 -9.42 -3.26 -56.78
CA ASP A 550 -8.79 -4.55 -56.53
C ASP A 550 -7.58 -4.77 -57.44
N GLN A 551 -6.48 -5.24 -56.84
CA GLN A 551 -5.18 -5.47 -57.49
C GLN A 551 -4.61 -4.22 -58.17
N SER A 552 -5.05 -3.02 -57.79
CA SER A 552 -4.50 -1.76 -58.32
C SER A 552 -3.16 -1.41 -57.67
N SER A 553 -2.27 -0.75 -58.41
CA SER A 553 -0.92 -0.42 -57.97
C SER A 553 -0.56 1.01 -58.31
N ALA A 554 -0.41 1.87 -57.31
CA ALA A 554 0.00 3.26 -57.46
C ALA A 554 1.37 3.48 -56.81
N PHE A 555 2.40 3.72 -57.62
CA PHE A 555 3.78 3.96 -57.19
C PHE A 555 4.22 5.37 -57.60
N GLY A 556 4.22 6.31 -56.66
CA GLY A 556 4.63 7.70 -56.91
C GLY A 556 3.86 8.72 -56.08
N VAL A 557 4.38 9.94 -56.03
CA VAL A 557 3.71 11.07 -55.37
C VAL A 557 2.49 11.49 -56.21
N TYR A 558 1.28 11.48 -55.63
CA TYR A 558 0.02 11.66 -56.36
C TYR A 558 -0.24 10.64 -57.48
N ALA A 559 0.31 9.42 -57.38
CA ALA A 559 -0.06 8.35 -58.32
C ALA A 559 -1.46 7.81 -57.97
N GLU A 560 -2.35 7.68 -58.95
CA GLU A 560 -3.71 7.20 -58.78
C GLU A 560 -3.98 5.97 -59.67
N ALA A 561 -4.24 4.81 -59.06
CA ALA A 561 -4.67 3.59 -59.73
C ALA A 561 -6.12 3.29 -59.34
N ARG A 562 -7.06 3.70 -60.21
CA ARG A 562 -8.51 3.62 -59.96
C ARG A 562 -9.21 2.46 -60.69
N GLY A 563 -8.56 1.88 -61.69
CA GLY A 563 -9.08 0.72 -62.42
C GLY A 563 -8.72 -0.60 -61.73
N THR A 564 -9.58 -1.61 -61.83
CA THR A 564 -9.24 -2.97 -61.37
C THR A 564 -8.02 -3.47 -62.13
N THR A 565 -7.04 -4.06 -61.44
CA THR A 565 -5.74 -4.49 -62.01
C THR A 565 -4.95 -3.36 -62.69
N SER A 566 -5.25 -2.08 -62.41
CA SER A 566 -4.53 -0.96 -63.03
C SER A 566 -3.20 -0.65 -62.34
N THR A 567 -2.25 -0.09 -63.08
CA THR A 567 -0.92 0.24 -62.58
C THR A 567 -0.56 1.68 -62.95
N ALA A 568 -0.26 2.52 -61.96
CA ALA A 568 0.16 3.91 -62.13
C ALA A 568 1.57 4.07 -61.52
N ILE A 569 2.58 4.38 -62.34
CA ILE A 569 3.98 4.49 -61.92
C ILE A 569 4.54 5.85 -62.31
N GLY A 570 4.80 6.71 -61.33
CA GLY A 570 5.34 8.05 -61.53
C GLY A 570 4.54 9.10 -60.75
N ALA A 571 5.09 10.31 -60.64
CA ALA A 571 4.37 11.39 -59.95
C ALA A 571 3.20 11.90 -60.81
N ASN A 572 2.02 12.11 -60.21
CA ASN A 572 0.79 12.56 -60.87
C ASN A 572 0.29 11.64 -62.00
N THR A 573 0.58 10.34 -61.95
CA THR A 573 0.02 9.39 -62.92
C THR A 573 -1.41 9.01 -62.57
N GLU A 574 -2.28 8.80 -63.55
CA GLU A 574 -3.64 8.30 -63.34
C GLU A 574 -3.95 7.11 -64.27
N ALA A 575 -4.25 5.95 -63.69
CA ALA A 575 -4.69 4.75 -64.40
C ALA A 575 -6.11 4.36 -63.98
N SER A 576 -7.11 4.91 -64.68
CA SER A 576 -8.54 4.74 -64.39
C SER A 576 -9.21 3.61 -65.18
N GLY A 577 -8.63 3.18 -66.30
CA GLY A 577 -9.11 2.02 -67.06
C GLY A 577 -8.84 0.68 -66.35
N THR A 578 -9.69 -0.32 -66.56
CA THR A 578 -9.44 -1.69 -66.10
C THR A 578 -8.25 -2.29 -66.86
N ASN A 579 -7.34 -2.96 -66.15
CA ASN A 579 -6.12 -3.55 -66.71
C ASN A 579 -5.28 -2.52 -67.50
N SER A 580 -5.33 -1.25 -67.08
CA SER A 580 -4.59 -0.16 -67.71
C SER A 580 -3.26 0.09 -66.99
N THR A 581 -2.27 0.66 -67.70
CA THR A 581 -0.97 0.99 -67.12
C THR A 581 -0.53 2.39 -67.54
N ALA A 582 -0.38 3.32 -66.60
CA ALA A 582 0.24 4.63 -66.81
C ALA A 582 1.66 4.64 -66.24
N ILE A 583 2.67 4.98 -67.03
CA ILE A 583 4.07 5.08 -66.58
C ILE A 583 4.65 6.42 -66.99
N GLY A 584 5.17 7.19 -66.04
CA GLY A 584 5.86 8.46 -66.27
C GLY A 584 5.08 9.67 -65.75
N ASN A 585 5.80 10.74 -65.37
CA ASN A 585 5.18 11.89 -64.71
C ASN A 585 3.99 12.47 -65.50
N GLY A 586 2.83 12.54 -64.86
CA GLY A 586 1.59 13.05 -65.45
C GLY A 586 0.87 12.12 -66.43
N ALA A 587 1.33 10.88 -66.65
CA ALA A 587 0.70 9.97 -67.61
C ALA A 587 -0.72 9.60 -67.17
N THR A 588 -1.71 9.72 -68.06
CA THR A 588 -3.11 9.40 -67.79
C THR A 588 -3.62 8.38 -68.79
N VAL A 589 -4.26 7.32 -68.30
CA VAL A 589 -4.95 6.30 -69.11
C VAL A 589 -6.34 6.03 -68.58
N SER A 590 -7.34 6.20 -69.43
CA SER A 590 -8.76 5.94 -69.13
C SER A 590 -9.34 4.75 -69.89
N GLY A 591 -8.71 4.32 -70.99
CA GLY A 591 -9.13 3.15 -71.74
C GLY A 591 -8.75 1.84 -71.04
N ASN A 592 -9.59 0.83 -71.23
CA ASN A 592 -9.34 -0.50 -70.70
C ASN A 592 -8.28 -1.22 -71.54
N ASN A 593 -7.38 -1.97 -70.89
CA ASN A 593 -6.28 -2.70 -71.54
C ASN A 593 -5.29 -1.81 -72.31
N GLU A 594 -5.13 -0.56 -71.89
CA GLU A 594 -4.22 0.39 -72.52
C GLU A 594 -2.96 0.62 -71.66
N ILE A 595 -1.84 0.89 -72.33
CA ILE A 595 -0.60 1.33 -71.69
C ILE A 595 -0.26 2.72 -72.23
N VAL A 596 -0.18 3.71 -71.33
CA VAL A 596 0.29 5.06 -71.65
C VAL A 596 1.65 5.28 -71.01
N LEU A 597 2.61 5.70 -71.81
CA LEU A 597 3.95 6.08 -71.38
C LEU A 597 4.07 7.60 -71.47
N GLY A 598 4.30 8.30 -70.36
CA GLY A 598 4.47 9.76 -70.28
C GLY A 598 3.18 10.59 -70.46
N ASN A 599 3.27 11.89 -70.15
CA ASN A 599 2.21 12.90 -70.36
C ASN A 599 2.42 13.73 -71.65
N ASN A 600 3.58 13.59 -72.27
CA ASN A 600 3.95 14.27 -73.51
C ASN A 600 4.26 13.22 -74.58
N ALA A 601 4.43 13.65 -75.83
CA ALA A 601 4.85 12.78 -76.91
C ALA A 601 6.09 11.98 -76.48
N VAL A 602 5.95 10.66 -76.37
CA VAL A 602 7.07 9.75 -76.15
C VAL A 602 7.97 9.88 -77.36
N THR A 603 9.08 10.60 -77.21
CA THR A 603 9.99 10.87 -78.33
C THR A 603 10.73 9.61 -78.76
N LYS A 604 10.94 8.65 -77.85
CA LYS A 604 11.64 7.39 -78.13
C LYS A 604 11.26 6.27 -77.16
N VAL A 605 10.87 5.11 -77.69
CA VAL A 605 10.85 3.83 -76.97
C VAL A 605 12.05 3.02 -77.43
N THR A 606 13.03 2.77 -76.55
CA THR A 606 14.24 2.00 -76.88
C THR A 606 14.10 0.58 -76.37
N THR A 607 14.25 -0.43 -77.25
CA THR A 607 14.24 -1.85 -76.87
C THR A 607 15.47 -2.55 -77.44
N ALA A 608 16.01 -3.54 -76.74
CA ALA A 608 17.17 -4.30 -77.20
C ALA A 608 16.83 -5.37 -78.27
N GLY A 609 15.56 -5.48 -78.69
CA GLY A 609 15.07 -6.53 -79.59
C GLY A 609 13.93 -6.04 -80.49
N SER A 610 13.12 -6.97 -80.98
CA SER A 610 11.98 -6.64 -81.85
C SER A 610 10.78 -6.15 -81.03
N MET A 611 10.13 -5.07 -81.47
CA MET A 611 8.78 -4.71 -81.04
C MET A 611 7.77 -5.45 -81.94
N ARG A 612 6.78 -6.13 -81.34
CA ARG A 612 5.69 -6.77 -82.07
C ARG A 612 4.41 -5.97 -81.83
N ALA A 613 3.84 -5.42 -82.88
CA ALA A 613 2.52 -4.79 -82.87
C ALA A 613 1.65 -5.45 -83.94
N SER A 614 0.35 -5.54 -83.69
CA SER A 614 -0.61 -6.04 -84.69
C SER A 614 -0.85 -5.03 -85.80
N ASN A 615 -0.88 -3.73 -85.46
CA ASN A 615 -1.07 -2.61 -86.38
C ASN A 615 -0.21 -1.42 -85.94
N PHE A 616 0.21 -0.60 -86.90
CA PHE A 616 0.73 0.75 -86.69
C PHE A 616 -0.22 1.74 -87.36
N VAL A 617 -0.77 2.69 -86.61
CA VAL A 617 -1.67 3.74 -87.14
C VAL A 617 -0.91 5.06 -87.13
N SER A 618 -0.99 5.81 -88.23
CA SER A 618 -0.33 7.09 -88.35
C SER A 618 -1.31 8.24 -88.54
N ASN A 619 -0.95 9.42 -88.03
CA ASN A 619 -1.70 10.67 -88.13
C ASN A 619 -1.41 11.47 -89.41
N THR A 620 -1.01 10.83 -90.51
CA THR A 620 -0.84 11.57 -91.78
C THR A 620 -2.18 12.17 -92.22
N THR A 621 -2.18 13.47 -92.48
CA THR A 621 -3.35 14.22 -93.00
C THR A 621 -3.37 14.28 -94.52
N THR A 622 -2.29 13.84 -95.17
CA THR A 622 -2.09 13.96 -96.61
C THR A 622 -1.93 12.58 -97.20
N TYR A 623 -2.85 12.22 -98.09
CA TYR A 623 -2.79 11.07 -98.96
C TYR A 623 -2.47 11.55 -100.38
N PRO A 624 -1.91 10.67 -101.23
CA PRO A 624 -1.32 11.06 -102.49
C PRO A 624 -2.28 11.47 -103.60
N ASP A 625 -3.58 11.67 -103.33
CA ASP A 625 -4.59 12.10 -104.31
C ASP A 625 -4.19 13.35 -105.13
N TYR A 626 -3.25 14.17 -104.64
CA TYR A 626 -2.59 15.23 -105.42
C TYR A 626 -2.00 14.75 -106.75
N VAL A 627 -1.61 13.49 -106.83
CA VAL A 627 -1.11 12.82 -108.04
C VAL A 627 -2.16 12.86 -109.14
N PHE A 628 -3.41 12.54 -108.81
CA PHE A 628 -4.52 12.58 -109.74
C PHE A 628 -4.95 14.01 -110.08
N GLU A 629 -5.03 14.90 -109.08
CA GLU A 629 -5.41 16.30 -109.31
C GLU A 629 -4.47 17.01 -110.29
N ASP A 630 -3.16 16.91 -110.05
CA ASP A 630 -2.16 17.54 -110.89
C ASP A 630 -2.16 16.94 -112.30
N PHE A 631 -2.37 15.62 -112.43
CA PHE A 631 -2.43 14.98 -113.74
C PHE A 631 -3.62 15.44 -114.59
N TYR A 632 -4.81 15.58 -114.01
CA TYR A 632 -6.01 15.94 -114.77
C TYR A 632 -6.22 17.44 -114.96
N THR A 633 -5.76 18.25 -114.00
CA THR A 633 -6.01 19.70 -114.01
C THR A 633 -4.75 20.54 -114.23
N GLY A 634 -3.57 19.92 -114.16
CA GLY A 634 -2.25 20.57 -114.30
C GLY A 634 -1.73 21.20 -113.00
N THR A 635 -2.51 21.14 -111.92
CA THR A 635 -2.17 21.65 -110.58
C THR A 635 -2.85 20.81 -109.51
N SER A 636 -2.26 20.65 -108.33
CA SER A 636 -2.97 20.11 -107.16
C SER A 636 -3.14 21.16 -106.08
N GLU A 637 -4.34 21.18 -105.48
CA GLU A 637 -4.62 22.00 -104.30
C GLU A 637 -4.10 21.33 -103.01
N ILE A 638 -4.03 20.00 -103.00
CA ILE A 638 -3.51 19.20 -101.89
C ILE A 638 -1.98 19.33 -101.80
N ASN A 639 -1.27 19.34 -102.93
CA ASN A 639 0.16 19.62 -102.98
C ASN A 639 0.54 20.39 -104.25
N SER A 640 0.64 21.71 -104.14
CA SER A 640 0.94 22.58 -105.28
C SER A 640 2.37 22.43 -105.83
N GLU A 641 3.30 21.95 -105.00
CA GLU A 641 4.69 21.66 -105.39
C GLU A 641 4.82 20.33 -106.13
N TYR A 642 3.88 19.41 -105.92
CA TYR A 642 3.88 18.15 -106.64
C TYR A 642 3.63 18.40 -108.13
N LYS A 643 4.40 17.71 -108.97
CA LYS A 643 4.26 17.74 -110.42
C LYS A 643 4.29 16.30 -110.91
N PHE A 644 3.21 15.89 -111.57
CA PHE A 644 3.15 14.61 -112.23
C PHE A 644 4.23 14.57 -113.30
N THR A 645 5.24 13.75 -113.05
CA THR A 645 6.40 13.65 -113.93
C THR A 645 6.00 12.87 -115.18
N SER A 646 6.56 13.16 -116.35
CA SER A 646 6.31 12.31 -117.52
C SER A 646 7.06 10.98 -117.38
N LEU A 647 6.59 9.93 -118.05
CA LEU A 647 7.23 8.60 -117.99
C LEU A 647 8.70 8.67 -118.42
N GLU A 648 9.01 9.49 -119.43
CA GLU A 648 10.38 9.69 -119.93
C GLU A 648 11.29 10.35 -118.89
N ALA A 649 10.76 11.34 -118.14
CA ALA A 649 11.50 12.01 -117.08
C ALA A 649 11.70 11.13 -115.83
N ALA A 650 10.70 10.32 -115.47
CA ALA A 650 10.82 9.34 -114.40
C ALA A 650 11.88 8.26 -114.73
N GLU A 651 11.92 7.77 -115.98
CA GLU A 651 12.94 6.81 -116.44
C GLU A 651 14.35 7.39 -116.39
N ALA A 652 14.52 8.65 -116.79
CA ALA A 652 15.80 9.34 -116.72
C ALA A 652 16.31 9.43 -115.27
N PHE A 653 15.45 9.80 -114.32
CA PHE A 653 15.82 9.89 -112.91
C PHE A 653 16.27 8.54 -112.34
N VAL A 654 15.52 7.46 -112.62
CA VAL A 654 15.84 6.11 -112.11
C VAL A 654 17.19 5.62 -112.66
N LYS A 655 17.48 5.89 -113.95
CA LYS A 655 18.78 5.53 -114.56
C LYS A 655 19.95 6.25 -113.90
N GLU A 656 19.75 7.48 -113.46
CA GLU A 656 20.79 8.29 -112.82
C GLU A 656 20.96 7.94 -111.33
N ASN A 657 19.87 7.75 -110.59
CA ASN A 657 19.89 7.70 -109.12
C ASN A 657 19.65 6.29 -108.54
N GLY A 658 19.19 5.32 -109.34
CA GLY A 658 19.01 3.92 -108.90
C GLY A 658 17.81 3.67 -107.97
N HIS A 659 16.97 4.67 -107.73
CA HIS A 659 15.72 4.56 -106.98
C HIS A 659 14.63 5.44 -107.61
N LEU A 660 13.39 5.26 -107.17
CA LEU A 660 12.26 6.06 -107.65
C LEU A 660 12.36 7.52 -107.19
N PRO A 661 11.92 8.49 -108.01
CA PRO A 661 11.85 9.90 -107.64
C PRO A 661 11.09 10.10 -106.32
N GLY A 662 11.73 10.76 -105.37
CA GLY A 662 11.17 11.09 -104.06
C GLY A 662 11.11 9.95 -103.04
N VAL A 663 11.49 8.72 -103.38
CA VAL A 663 11.64 7.63 -102.40
C VAL A 663 13.06 7.66 -101.83
N LYS A 664 13.21 7.59 -100.49
CA LYS A 664 14.52 7.57 -99.83
C LYS A 664 15.36 6.37 -100.28
N SER A 665 16.62 6.61 -100.62
CA SER A 665 17.58 5.58 -100.99
C SER A 665 18.07 4.78 -99.78
N TYR A 666 18.67 3.61 -100.03
CA TYR A 666 19.27 2.80 -98.96
C TYR A 666 20.35 3.56 -98.18
N GLU A 667 21.21 4.32 -98.86
CA GLU A 667 22.32 5.03 -98.20
C GLU A 667 21.82 6.19 -97.33
N GLU A 668 20.74 6.87 -97.72
CA GLU A 668 20.11 7.91 -96.90
C GLU A 668 19.48 7.34 -95.61
N VAL A 669 18.85 6.16 -95.68
CA VAL A 669 18.29 5.50 -94.50
C VAL A 669 19.41 5.02 -93.57
N LYS A 670 20.48 4.46 -94.13
CA LYS A 670 21.64 3.99 -93.38
C LYS A 670 22.41 5.12 -92.70
N SER A 671 22.54 6.29 -93.34
CA SER A 671 23.21 7.45 -92.73
C SER A 671 22.45 8.04 -91.55
N ASN A 672 21.15 7.78 -91.45
CA ASN A 672 20.27 8.21 -90.37
C ASN A 672 20.01 7.09 -89.34
N ASP A 673 21.00 6.22 -89.08
CA ASP A 673 20.91 5.11 -88.09
C ASP A 673 19.70 4.18 -88.31
N PHE A 674 19.30 3.98 -89.58
CA PHE A 674 18.11 3.23 -89.96
C PHE A 674 16.80 3.77 -89.35
N GLU A 675 16.78 5.04 -88.94
CA GLU A 675 15.57 5.72 -88.50
C GLU A 675 14.62 5.90 -89.69
N LEU A 676 13.56 5.09 -89.71
CA LEU A 676 12.57 5.08 -90.78
C LEU A 676 11.25 5.65 -90.27
N ASN A 677 10.81 6.76 -90.85
CA ASN A 677 9.44 7.21 -90.67
C ASN A 677 8.50 6.32 -91.50
N ILE A 678 7.88 5.36 -90.83
CA ILE A 678 6.99 4.36 -91.45
C ILE A 678 5.82 5.05 -92.17
N THR A 679 5.33 6.17 -91.64
CA THR A 679 4.24 6.95 -92.23
C THR A 679 4.63 7.55 -93.56
N GLU A 680 5.71 8.34 -93.55
CA GLU A 680 6.21 9.03 -94.74
C GLU A 680 6.51 8.01 -95.82
N THR A 681 7.15 6.90 -95.44
CA THR A 681 7.45 5.78 -96.34
C THR A 681 6.17 5.19 -96.93
N SER A 682 5.12 4.99 -96.13
CA SER A 682 3.85 4.42 -96.59
C SER A 682 3.11 5.35 -97.57
N VAL A 683 3.03 6.65 -97.26
CA VAL A 683 2.41 7.67 -98.14
C VAL A 683 3.18 7.76 -99.45
N LYS A 684 4.52 7.79 -99.38
CA LYS A 684 5.35 7.88 -100.58
C LYS A 684 5.23 6.65 -101.46
N ASN A 685 5.11 5.46 -100.87
CA ASN A 685 4.85 4.24 -101.63
C ASN A 685 3.49 4.30 -102.35
N LEU A 686 2.45 4.84 -101.70
CA LEU A 686 1.13 4.99 -102.32
C LEU A 686 1.15 6.04 -103.45
N GLU A 687 1.88 7.15 -103.30
CA GLU A 687 2.12 8.13 -104.37
C GLU A 687 2.67 7.48 -105.63
N LYS A 688 3.71 6.65 -105.47
CA LYS A 688 4.33 5.96 -106.60
C LYS A 688 3.38 4.96 -107.26
N ILE A 689 2.49 4.33 -106.49
CA ILE A 689 1.46 3.43 -107.02
C ILE A 689 0.44 4.19 -107.89
N GLU A 690 0.01 5.36 -107.45
CA GLU A 690 -0.93 6.21 -108.21
C GLU A 690 -0.29 6.78 -109.47
N GLU A 691 0.98 7.21 -109.38
CA GLU A 691 1.75 7.62 -110.54
C GLU A 691 1.79 6.49 -111.58
N GLN A 692 2.13 5.29 -111.12
CA GLN A 692 2.15 4.09 -111.94
C GLN A 692 0.80 3.82 -112.61
N PHE A 693 -0.31 4.00 -111.90
CA PHE A 693 -1.64 3.82 -112.46
C PHE A 693 -1.95 4.85 -113.57
N LEU A 694 -1.63 6.13 -113.36
CA LEU A 694 -1.86 7.17 -114.37
C LEU A 694 -0.98 7.04 -115.60
N TYR A 695 0.26 6.58 -115.44
CA TYR A 695 1.09 6.20 -116.57
C TYR A 695 0.40 5.13 -117.42
N ILE A 696 -0.20 4.11 -116.78
CA ILE A 696 -0.95 3.06 -117.48
C ILE A 696 -2.18 3.65 -118.20
N VAL A 697 -2.94 4.54 -117.57
CA VAL A 697 -4.10 5.20 -118.20
C VAL A 697 -3.67 6.01 -119.43
N THR A 698 -2.59 6.78 -119.30
CA THR A 698 -2.04 7.58 -120.41
C THR A 698 -1.61 6.70 -121.58
N LEU A 699 -0.93 5.60 -121.28
CA LEU A 699 -0.54 4.60 -122.27
C LEU A 699 -1.78 3.99 -122.94
N ASN A 700 -2.81 3.64 -122.19
CA ASN A 700 -4.04 3.05 -122.74
C ASN A 700 -4.85 4.04 -123.60
N ASN A 701 -4.91 5.32 -123.23
CA ASN A 701 -5.53 6.35 -124.06
C ASN A 701 -4.74 6.58 -125.36
N LYS A 702 -3.39 6.62 -125.29
CA LYS A 702 -2.55 6.65 -126.50
C LYS A 702 -2.82 5.45 -127.42
N VAL A 703 -3.03 4.25 -126.85
CA VAL A 703 -3.40 3.06 -127.62
C VAL A 703 -4.78 3.24 -128.28
N LYS A 704 -5.78 3.75 -127.57
CA LYS A 704 -7.11 4.05 -128.14
C LYS A 704 -7.07 5.11 -129.25
N ASP A 705 -6.30 6.18 -129.05
CA ASP A 705 -6.14 7.23 -130.08
C ASP A 705 -5.46 6.66 -131.32
N GLN A 706 -4.50 5.75 -131.14
CA GLN A 706 -3.89 5.00 -132.24
C GLN A 706 -4.92 4.09 -132.94
N ASP A 707 -5.77 3.38 -132.21
CA ASP A 707 -6.86 2.57 -132.79
C ASP A 707 -7.86 3.43 -133.59
N GLN A 708 -8.23 4.61 -133.08
CA GLN A 708 -9.11 5.56 -133.76
C GLN A 708 -8.46 6.13 -135.03
N LEU A 709 -7.16 6.44 -134.98
CA LEU A 709 -6.38 6.87 -136.13
C LEU A 709 -6.33 5.78 -137.20
N ILE A 710 -6.16 4.52 -136.79
CA ILE A 710 -6.21 3.34 -137.68
C ILE A 710 -7.59 3.21 -138.33
N SER A 711 -8.68 3.41 -137.57
CA SER A 711 -10.05 3.39 -138.10
C SER A 711 -10.30 4.50 -139.14
N ASN A 712 -9.86 5.73 -138.88
CA ASN A 712 -9.99 6.86 -139.82
C ASN A 712 -9.14 6.66 -141.09
N LEU A 713 -7.95 6.08 -140.96
CA LEU A 713 -7.12 5.71 -142.10
C LEU A 713 -7.78 4.60 -142.94
N SER A 714 -8.48 3.65 -142.29
CA SER A 714 -9.27 2.61 -142.96
C SER A 714 -10.44 3.18 -143.77
N GLU A 715 -11.18 4.17 -143.26
CA GLU A 715 -12.24 4.87 -144.01
C GLU A 715 -11.68 5.63 -145.23
N LYS A 716 -10.52 6.27 -145.09
CA LYS A 716 -9.84 6.96 -146.20
C LYS A 716 -9.41 5.99 -147.30
N ALA A 717 -8.95 4.79 -146.93
CA ALA A 717 -8.57 3.75 -147.88
C ALA A 717 -9.77 3.25 -148.68
N GLN A 718 -10.93 3.03 -148.04
CA GLN A 718 -12.18 2.64 -148.74
C GLN A 718 -12.66 3.71 -149.72
N LYS A 719 -12.50 5.00 -149.37
CA LYS A 719 -12.88 6.12 -150.25
C LYS A 719 -12.00 6.21 -151.50
N GLN A 720 -10.71 5.90 -151.37
CA GLN A 720 -9.78 5.83 -152.52
C GLN A 720 -10.06 4.61 -153.43
N GLU A 721 -10.49 3.47 -152.87
CA GLU A 721 -10.93 2.30 -153.67
C GLU A 721 -12.18 2.59 -154.53
N ALA A 722 -13.09 3.44 -154.03
CA ALA A 722 -14.26 3.90 -154.78
C ALA A 722 -13.89 4.83 -155.94
N GLU A 723 -12.98 5.79 -155.74
CA GLU A 723 -12.48 6.69 -156.80
C GLU A 723 -11.68 5.94 -157.88
N ILE A 724 -10.91 4.91 -157.50
CA ILE A 724 -10.21 4.02 -158.47
C ILE A 724 -11.20 3.19 -159.30
N SER A 725 -12.35 2.83 -158.72
CA SER A 725 -13.41 2.12 -159.44
C SER A 725 -14.13 3.02 -160.46
N GLU A 726 -14.38 4.30 -160.14
CA GLU A 726 -14.90 5.28 -161.10
C GLU A 726 -13.91 5.60 -162.23
N LEU A 727 -12.62 5.70 -161.92
CA LEU A 727 -11.56 5.87 -162.93
C LEU A 727 -11.45 4.66 -163.89
N LYS A 728 -11.66 3.43 -163.41
CA LYS A 728 -11.72 2.23 -164.27
C LYS A 728 -12.90 2.28 -165.24
N VAL A 729 -14.06 2.80 -164.82
CA VAL A 729 -15.25 2.95 -165.68
C VAL A 729 -15.02 4.02 -166.76
N LEU A 730 -14.35 5.14 -166.41
CA LEU A 730 -14.02 6.21 -167.35
C LEU A 730 -13.00 5.78 -168.43
N VAL A 731 -12.01 4.96 -168.06
CA VAL A 731 -11.01 4.41 -168.98
C VAL A 731 -11.62 3.38 -169.95
N LEU A 732 -12.61 2.61 -169.50
CA LEU A 732 -13.35 1.67 -170.37
C LEU A 732 -14.24 2.40 -171.39
N GLN A 733 -14.80 3.57 -171.05
CA GLN A 733 -15.58 4.41 -171.98
C GLN A 733 -14.70 5.10 -173.05
N LEU A 734 -13.48 5.50 -172.71
CA LEU A 734 -12.53 6.11 -173.67
C LEU A 734 -11.94 5.11 -174.70
N LEU A 735 -12.03 3.81 -174.45
CA LEU A 735 -11.57 2.75 -175.35
C LEU A 735 -12.60 2.28 -176.38
N ALA A 736 -13.88 2.70 -176.27
CA ALA A 736 -14.98 2.20 -177.11
C ALA A 736 -15.26 3.03 -178.40
N ASP A 737 -14.99 4.34 -178.42
CA ASP A 737 -15.37 5.22 -179.55
C ASP A 737 -14.29 5.39 -180.65
N LYS A 738 -13.32 4.48 -180.73
CA LYS A 738 -12.28 4.44 -181.79
C LYS A 738 -12.48 3.32 -182.83
N LYS A 739 -13.72 2.91 -183.12
CA LYS A 739 -14.03 2.04 -184.28
C LYS A 739 -15.27 2.47 -185.04
#